data_AF-A0A8T8T2Z9-F1
#
_entry.id   AF-A0A8T8T2Z9-F1
#
_cell.length_a   1.000
_cell.length_b   1.000
_cell.length_c   1.000
_cell.angle_alpha   90.00
_cell.angle_beta   90.00
_cell.angle_gamma   90.00
#
_symmetry.space_group_name_H-M   'P 1'
#
loop_
_entity.id
_entity.type
_entity.pdbx_description
1 polymer ?
#
loop_
_entity_poly.entity_id
_entity_poly.type
_entity_poly.pdbx_seq_one_letter_code
_entity_poly.pdbx_strand_id
1 'polypeptide(L)'
;RSRALVESQHQTLIPALVVAWAHHPVKMAAKAAGKRKKGNTANTSTSPASTSKDVPTTAVSAPVPRTTAQLDMEMQESVLRTVTRAVEVRPVNTTRTYESKQKEWRQWCEDKGFEEMSRYQVTSTKLHLFFEERVLHREPKRQKKTTNVDGTVTKKTLSESTVRSYVAAVTDLYTQQQARGVNSSAHPRPGPVRMLLGTRKLEERDRKKREHVDRGIGTALDGYNQSQFCNVSNYFLLRNNETGLRDRLAFLISHYALLRGENARNLELADLHHLDLEGEGPSDCFAVVLLLANGKANQAGRVEYGSFLRNRDVRVCPIGGLALYLFSRFHHSAEPFPNLSSSSLWYDLKVIKAPKSRSEPIDEQTHSKALDAAFKACGVLTTAKTHAARKSGAQLAEAGGANEASVRRAGRWNQTTMETCYLTRLPRPVLRVHAGFHQDGGSYFLRRDVAPPEDLLQRIFPQADAWDIAIASGEAADGSPVQINIASRAFVRLLIRLRPVLLQDAVLLKKEYPQLYLWSHAMFHSEAFVEYETELLKALDKPDTSGHDQLRAVLSLLAEQIQAHSSATQQHVDEGLKDLREDIERDLEMVVELLQGIREQQQQQMNEMHATMRGILGFLLAANGGPSLSSPSSLTTLLGSISSSSSSSSLVPTSTTVVAAATTDTAVPRIGQRSGSAARSSSVRVAERMMPAMSQDRGISSCAELWREYKDGLKGMPSVEHMDSEWGAAWRASEKDRKHYERRMRIIGKIKDLAVEKKVSEKVALVLLEHARNQLANKSLAKLSDHIREGKELSYPDLSLSTV
;
A
#
# COMPACT_ATOMS: atom_id res chain seq x y z
N ARG A 1 70.11 -10.85 -16.80
CA ARG A 1 71.09 -9.81 -16.40
C ARG A 1 70.30 -8.63 -15.84
N SER A 2 70.62 -8.20 -14.60
CA SER A 2 70.76 -6.82 -14.10
C SER A 2 70.17 -5.68 -14.96
N ARG A 3 69.45 -4.65 -14.49
CA ARG A 3 69.10 -4.05 -13.17
C ARG A 3 67.75 -3.30 -13.38
N ALA A 4 66.79 -3.20 -12.46
CA ALA A 4 66.79 -2.68 -11.07
C ALA A 4 66.81 -1.13 -10.95
N LEU A 5 65.69 -0.60 -10.41
CA LEU A 5 65.61 0.40 -9.30
C LEU A 5 66.01 1.89 -9.56
N VAL A 6 65.45 2.93 -8.91
CA VAL A 6 64.29 3.09 -7.97
C VAL A 6 63.91 4.59 -7.78
N GLU A 7 62.71 4.90 -7.25
CA GLU A 7 62.27 6.16 -6.56
C GLU A 7 62.38 7.53 -7.30
N SER A 8 61.69 8.63 -6.90
CA SER A 8 60.43 8.88 -6.17
C SER A 8 60.19 10.39 -6.14
N GLN A 9 58.97 10.89 -6.36
CA GLN A 9 58.35 11.95 -5.55
C GLN A 9 56.87 12.22 -5.90
N HIS A 10 56.15 12.76 -4.92
CA HIS A 10 54.69 12.95 -4.90
C HIS A 10 54.22 14.28 -5.53
N GLN A 11 52.93 14.31 -5.91
CA GLN A 11 51.94 15.42 -5.87
C GLN A 11 52.48 16.87 -5.91
N THR A 12 51.96 17.79 -6.73
CA THR A 12 50.53 18.16 -6.90
C THR A 12 50.43 19.19 -8.04
N LEU A 13 49.29 19.32 -8.75
CA LEU A 13 48.77 20.62 -9.23
C LEU A 13 47.39 20.49 -9.91
N ILE A 14 46.52 21.46 -9.65
CA ILE A 14 45.23 21.71 -10.32
C ILE A 14 45.41 22.99 -11.17
N PRO A 15 44.71 23.14 -12.31
CA PRO A 15 43.79 24.28 -12.37
C PRO A 15 42.41 23.95 -13.00
N ALA A 16 41.38 24.65 -12.53
CA ALA A 16 40.02 24.56 -13.05
C ALA A 16 39.80 25.47 -14.27
N LEU A 17 38.79 25.14 -15.08
CA LEU A 17 38.35 25.91 -16.25
C LEU A 17 36.88 26.34 -16.07
N VAL A 18 36.57 27.59 -16.47
CA VAL A 18 35.26 28.23 -16.25
C VAL A 18 34.44 28.31 -17.55
N VAL A 19 33.26 27.69 -17.49
CA VAL A 19 31.94 28.07 -18.06
C VAL A 19 31.89 28.87 -19.38
N ALA A 20 31.19 28.30 -20.37
CA ALA A 20 30.31 29.06 -21.28
C ALA A 20 29.27 28.14 -21.96
N TRP A 21 28.00 28.16 -21.52
CA TRP A 21 26.86 27.61 -22.29
C TRP A 21 25.71 28.63 -22.28
N ALA A 22 25.22 28.99 -23.47
CA ALA A 22 24.09 29.89 -23.69
C ALA A 22 23.08 29.24 -24.64
N HIS A 23 21.79 29.47 -24.38
CA HIS A 23 20.69 28.83 -25.11
C HIS A 23 20.52 29.34 -26.55
N HIS A 24 20.03 28.47 -27.44
CA HIS A 24 18.87 28.78 -28.30
C HIS A 24 18.10 27.49 -28.69
N PRO A 25 16.79 27.55 -29.00
CA PRO A 25 15.90 26.38 -29.03
C PRO A 25 15.57 25.86 -30.45
N VAL A 26 15.07 24.62 -30.50
CA VAL A 26 14.60 23.94 -31.72
C VAL A 26 13.20 24.42 -32.12
N LYS A 27 12.99 24.62 -33.43
CA LYS A 27 11.71 25.03 -34.03
C LYS A 27 10.74 23.85 -34.18
N MET A 28 9.48 24.03 -33.80
CA MET A 28 8.34 23.30 -34.35
C MET A 28 7.60 24.20 -35.35
N ALA A 29 7.20 23.64 -36.49
CA ALA A 29 6.58 24.40 -37.58
C ALA A 29 5.04 24.40 -37.48
N ALA A 30 4.43 25.58 -37.55
CA ALA A 30 3.00 25.74 -37.81
C ALA A 30 2.78 26.89 -38.81
N LYS A 31 1.84 26.69 -39.73
CA LYS A 31 1.73 27.44 -40.99
C LYS A 31 0.49 28.34 -40.97
N ALA A 32 0.66 29.66 -40.87
CA ALA A 32 -0.42 30.64 -41.07
C ALA A 32 0.12 31.98 -41.59
N ALA A 33 -0.55 32.55 -42.61
CA ALA A 33 -0.32 33.90 -43.09
C ALA A 33 -0.92 34.94 -42.11
N GLY A 34 -0.52 36.21 -42.04
CA GLY A 34 0.49 36.94 -42.82
C GLY A 34 -0.03 38.30 -43.31
N LYS A 35 0.46 39.43 -42.74
CA LYS A 35 0.54 40.78 -43.34
C LYS A 35 1.00 41.86 -42.33
N ARG A 36 1.74 42.87 -42.84
CA ARG A 36 1.99 44.23 -42.29
C ARG A 36 2.83 44.32 -40.99
N LYS A 37 3.72 45.31 -40.81
CA LYS A 37 4.31 46.35 -41.71
C LYS A 37 5.67 46.81 -41.11
N LYS A 38 6.58 47.36 -41.92
CA LYS A 38 7.90 47.91 -41.53
C LYS A 38 7.80 49.16 -40.62
N GLY A 39 8.84 49.44 -39.83
CA GLY A 39 9.18 50.81 -39.39
C GLY A 39 10.22 50.94 -38.25
N ASN A 40 11.50 51.16 -38.62
CA ASN A 40 12.60 51.93 -37.98
C ASN A 40 12.87 51.83 -36.44
N THR A 41 14.09 51.61 -35.89
CA THR A 41 15.50 52.05 -36.12
C THR A 41 15.91 53.40 -35.50
N ALA A 42 17.17 53.47 -35.01
CA ALA A 42 17.82 54.52 -34.19
C ALA A 42 17.39 54.48 -32.71
N ASN A 43 18.20 54.10 -31.71
CA ASN A 43 19.67 54.07 -31.54
C ASN A 43 20.34 55.46 -31.53
N THR A 44 20.67 55.94 -30.32
CA THR A 44 21.72 56.95 -30.09
C THR A 44 22.52 56.55 -28.86
N SER A 45 23.84 56.53 -29.00
CA SER A 45 24.80 56.05 -28.01
C SER A 45 25.70 57.18 -27.54
N THR A 46 25.97 57.27 -26.24
CA THR A 46 27.08 58.07 -25.72
C THR A 46 27.67 57.45 -24.44
N SER A 47 28.93 57.04 -24.54
CA SER A 47 29.90 56.82 -23.45
C SER A 47 30.89 58.02 -23.48
N PRO A 48 31.87 58.24 -22.56
CA PRO A 48 32.62 57.23 -21.78
C PRO A 48 33.10 57.67 -20.37
N ALA A 49 34.13 56.96 -19.85
CA ALA A 49 35.03 57.30 -18.73
C ALA A 49 34.42 57.27 -17.30
N SER A 50 34.59 56.22 -16.49
CA SER A 50 35.80 55.72 -15.79
C SER A 50 36.11 56.44 -14.45
N THR A 51 35.89 55.76 -13.32
CA THR A 51 36.90 55.45 -12.26
C THR A 51 36.25 54.76 -11.05
N SER A 52 37.09 54.06 -10.26
CA SER A 52 36.92 53.67 -8.86
C SER A 52 35.74 52.79 -8.43
N LYS A 53 36.12 51.66 -7.84
CA LYS A 53 35.36 50.78 -6.94
C LYS A 53 34.40 51.55 -6.03
N ASP A 54 33.16 51.08 -5.95
CA ASP A 54 32.55 50.71 -4.67
C ASP A 54 31.47 49.65 -4.91
N VAL A 55 31.32 48.72 -3.96
CA VAL A 55 30.27 47.69 -4.00
C VAL A 55 28.99 48.32 -3.45
N PRO A 56 27.91 48.45 -4.23
CA PRO A 56 26.62 48.79 -3.67
C PRO A 56 26.12 47.55 -2.94
N THR A 57 26.29 47.53 -1.62
CA THR A 57 25.53 46.65 -0.74
C THR A 57 24.06 46.85 -1.06
N THR A 58 23.45 45.91 -1.80
CA THR A 58 22.00 45.90 -2.01
C THR A 58 21.36 45.63 -0.66
N ALA A 59 21.04 46.71 0.04
CA ALA A 59 20.20 46.68 1.22
C ALA A 59 18.94 45.88 0.86
N VAL A 60 18.73 44.76 1.55
CA VAL A 60 17.48 44.02 1.46
C VAL A 60 16.41 44.98 1.95
N SER A 61 15.65 45.56 1.02
CA SER A 61 14.53 46.42 1.38
C SER A 61 13.60 45.60 2.26
N ALA A 62 13.35 46.06 3.49
CA ALA A 62 12.37 45.42 4.36
C ALA A 62 11.07 45.22 3.56
N PRO A 63 10.42 44.04 3.64
CA PRO A 63 9.26 43.75 2.81
C PRO A 63 8.20 44.82 3.06
N VAL A 64 7.87 45.57 2.00
CA VAL A 64 6.83 46.60 2.05
C VAL A 64 5.57 45.95 2.62
N PRO A 65 4.97 46.49 3.71
CA PRO A 65 3.80 45.89 4.32
C PRO A 65 2.67 45.84 3.30
N ARG A 66 2.38 44.62 2.82
CA ARG A 66 1.31 44.38 1.84
C ARG A 66 -0.01 44.82 2.46
N THR A 67 -0.80 45.58 1.72
CA THR A 67 -2.16 45.89 2.17
C THR A 67 -3.00 44.62 2.17
N THR A 68 -4.06 44.58 2.97
CA THR A 68 -5.00 43.44 3.00
C THR A 68 -5.52 43.11 1.60
N ALA A 69 -5.89 44.13 0.82
CA ALA A 69 -6.33 43.98 -0.57
C ALA A 69 -5.25 43.38 -1.50
N GLN A 70 -3.97 43.74 -1.32
CA GLN A 70 -2.88 43.12 -2.09
C GLN A 70 -2.69 41.64 -1.71
N LEU A 71 -2.80 41.30 -0.43
CA LEU A 71 -2.71 39.93 0.06
C LEU A 71 -3.88 39.07 -0.46
N ASP A 72 -5.10 39.61 -0.44
CA ASP A 72 -6.30 38.95 -0.98
C ASP A 72 -6.19 38.70 -2.48
N MET A 73 -5.67 39.66 -3.26
CA MET A 73 -5.41 39.48 -4.69
C MET A 73 -4.38 38.37 -4.96
N GLU A 74 -3.27 38.34 -4.21
CA GLU A 74 -2.23 37.31 -4.33
C GLU A 74 -2.76 35.91 -3.94
N MET A 75 -3.62 35.83 -2.92
CA MET A 75 -4.33 34.60 -2.54
C MET A 75 -5.26 34.13 -3.66
N GLN A 76 -6.06 35.02 -4.27
CA GLN A 76 -6.92 34.67 -5.40
C GLN A 76 -6.12 34.23 -6.64
N GLU A 77 -5.02 34.92 -6.95
CA GLU A 77 -4.14 34.55 -8.07
C GLU A 77 -3.49 33.17 -7.84
N SER A 78 -3.10 32.85 -6.61
CA SER A 78 -2.59 31.53 -6.23
C SER A 78 -3.62 30.41 -6.48
N VAL A 79 -4.88 30.64 -6.10
CA VAL A 79 -6.00 29.71 -6.38
C VAL A 79 -6.24 29.57 -7.89
N LEU A 80 -6.27 30.68 -8.63
CA LEU A 80 -6.50 30.66 -10.08
C LEU A 80 -5.38 29.94 -10.85
N ARG A 81 -4.11 30.15 -10.49
CA ARG A 81 -2.95 29.41 -11.03
C ARG A 81 -3.10 27.91 -10.78
N THR A 82 -3.46 27.52 -9.56
CA THR A 82 -3.67 26.12 -9.17
C THR A 82 -4.78 25.45 -10.00
N VAL A 83 -5.94 26.12 -10.15
CA VAL A 83 -7.06 25.57 -10.93
C VAL A 83 -6.75 25.51 -12.42
N THR A 84 -6.06 26.50 -12.98
CA THR A 84 -5.62 26.49 -14.39
C THR A 84 -4.68 25.33 -14.64
N ARG A 85 -3.68 25.12 -13.78
CA ARG A 85 -2.75 23.99 -13.87
C ARG A 85 -3.45 22.64 -13.73
N ALA A 86 -4.47 22.53 -12.88
CA ALA A 86 -5.28 21.32 -12.71
C ALA A 86 -6.21 21.01 -13.92
N VAL A 87 -6.46 21.98 -14.81
CA VAL A 87 -7.11 21.75 -16.11
C VAL A 87 -6.09 21.28 -17.14
N GLU A 88 -4.89 21.87 -17.18
CA GLU A 88 -3.80 21.48 -18.11
C GLU A 88 -3.31 20.04 -17.89
N VAL A 89 -3.04 19.65 -16.64
CA VAL A 89 -2.46 18.34 -16.27
C VAL A 89 -3.51 17.22 -16.30
N ARG A 90 -4.76 17.54 -16.60
CA ARG A 90 -5.89 16.60 -16.58
C ARG A 90 -5.74 15.52 -17.66
N PRO A 91 -5.97 14.22 -17.35
CA PRO A 91 -5.94 13.17 -18.35
C PRO A 91 -6.92 13.44 -19.50
N VAL A 92 -6.42 13.30 -20.74
CA VAL A 92 -7.15 13.57 -22.00
C VAL A 92 -8.55 12.94 -22.02
N ASN A 93 -8.67 11.70 -21.54
CA ASN A 93 -9.94 11.00 -21.45
C ASN A 93 -10.96 11.66 -20.50
N THR A 94 -10.49 12.22 -19.38
CA THR A 94 -11.33 12.97 -18.43
C THR A 94 -11.73 14.31 -19.03
N THR A 95 -10.79 15.04 -19.63
CA THR A 95 -11.01 16.33 -20.32
C THR A 95 -12.12 16.20 -21.37
N ARG A 96 -11.95 15.30 -22.36
CA ARG A 96 -12.95 14.99 -23.40
C ARG A 96 -14.32 14.61 -22.81
N THR A 97 -14.33 13.87 -21.70
CA THR A 97 -15.56 13.42 -21.02
C THR A 97 -16.30 14.56 -20.32
N TYR A 98 -15.56 15.53 -19.78
CA TYR A 98 -16.10 16.69 -19.06
C TYR A 98 -16.56 17.77 -20.05
N GLU A 99 -15.74 18.13 -21.03
CA GLU A 99 -16.06 19.11 -22.08
C GLU A 99 -17.38 18.78 -22.78
N SER A 100 -17.59 17.51 -23.16
CA SER A 100 -18.83 17.06 -23.81
C SER A 100 -20.08 17.29 -22.95
N LYS A 101 -19.95 17.24 -21.62
CA LYS A 101 -21.05 17.42 -20.65
C LYS A 101 -21.23 18.88 -20.26
N GLN A 102 -20.13 19.62 -20.11
CA GLN A 102 -20.14 21.07 -19.90
C GLN A 102 -20.68 21.82 -21.13
N LYS A 103 -20.45 21.30 -22.35
CA LYS A 103 -21.09 21.83 -23.57
C LYS A 103 -22.61 21.65 -23.54
N GLU A 104 -23.08 20.48 -23.11
CA GLU A 104 -24.52 20.20 -22.99
C GLU A 104 -25.20 21.01 -21.88
N TRP A 105 -24.49 21.26 -20.77
CA TRP A 105 -24.90 22.24 -19.75
C TRP A 105 -25.05 23.65 -20.33
N ARG A 106 -24.02 24.15 -21.05
CA ARG A 106 -24.05 25.49 -21.66
C ARG A 106 -25.20 25.64 -22.66
N GLN A 107 -25.40 24.64 -23.52
CA GLN A 107 -26.50 24.63 -24.49
C GLN A 107 -27.87 24.64 -23.79
N TRP A 108 -28.04 23.90 -22.68
CA TRP A 108 -29.27 23.98 -21.88
C TRP A 108 -29.47 25.37 -21.23
N CYS A 109 -28.39 26.03 -20.78
CA CYS A 109 -28.46 27.40 -20.28
C CYS A 109 -28.85 28.42 -21.36
N GLU A 110 -28.43 28.20 -22.61
CA GLU A 110 -28.84 28.98 -23.79
C GLU A 110 -30.34 28.74 -24.09
N ASP A 111 -30.76 27.49 -24.22
CA ASP A 111 -32.15 27.09 -24.48
C ASP A 111 -33.16 27.63 -23.43
N LYS A 112 -32.71 27.85 -22.19
CA LYS A 112 -33.54 28.36 -21.08
C LYS A 112 -33.69 29.88 -21.03
N GLY A 113 -32.91 30.65 -21.80
CA GLY A 113 -33.00 32.11 -21.79
C GLY A 113 -32.65 32.76 -20.44
N PHE A 114 -31.76 32.15 -19.63
CA PHE A 114 -31.28 32.79 -18.41
C PHE A 114 -30.60 34.13 -18.72
N GLU A 115 -30.78 35.09 -17.80
CA GLU A 115 -30.14 36.41 -17.78
C GLU A 115 -28.66 36.32 -18.19
N GLU A 116 -28.24 37.21 -19.09
CA GLU A 116 -26.96 37.13 -19.78
C GLU A 116 -25.74 37.01 -18.86
N MET A 117 -25.66 37.84 -17.81
CA MET A 117 -24.54 37.85 -16.86
C MET A 117 -24.48 36.60 -15.98
N SER A 118 -25.62 36.03 -15.61
CA SER A 118 -25.68 34.83 -14.76
C SER A 118 -25.84 33.52 -15.55
N ARG A 119 -26.03 33.57 -16.88
CA ARG A 119 -26.49 32.47 -17.74
C ARG A 119 -25.80 31.14 -17.43
N TYR A 120 -24.47 31.13 -17.52
CA TYR A 120 -23.64 29.92 -17.35
C TYR A 120 -23.22 29.63 -15.91
N GLN A 121 -23.50 30.52 -14.94
CA GLN A 121 -23.17 30.28 -13.54
C GLN A 121 -23.86 29.02 -13.03
N VAL A 122 -23.06 28.10 -12.47
CA VAL A 122 -23.56 26.85 -11.88
C VAL A 122 -24.05 27.14 -10.47
N THR A 123 -25.36 27.01 -10.24
CA THR A 123 -25.99 27.07 -8.92
C THR A 123 -26.62 25.72 -8.57
N SER A 124 -26.93 25.46 -7.29
CA SER A 124 -27.62 24.21 -6.89
C SER A 124 -28.97 24.06 -7.59
N THR A 125 -29.74 25.15 -7.72
CA THR A 125 -31.06 25.16 -8.37
C THR A 125 -30.98 24.89 -9.88
N LYS A 126 -30.07 25.56 -10.61
CA LYS A 126 -29.86 25.28 -12.04
C LYS A 126 -29.35 23.84 -12.25
N LEU A 127 -28.46 23.35 -11.38
CA LEU A 127 -27.94 21.98 -11.46
C LEU A 127 -29.03 20.92 -11.25
N HIS A 128 -29.96 21.15 -10.31
CA HIS A 128 -31.11 20.29 -10.09
C HIS A 128 -32.00 20.20 -11.33
N LEU A 129 -32.44 21.36 -11.85
CA LEU A 129 -33.35 21.44 -13.00
C LEU A 129 -32.73 20.84 -14.27
N PHE A 130 -31.45 21.10 -14.53
CA PHE A 130 -30.71 20.47 -15.64
C PHE A 130 -30.69 18.95 -15.53
N PHE A 131 -30.53 18.40 -14.32
CA PHE A 131 -30.54 16.96 -14.14
C PHE A 131 -31.92 16.38 -14.44
N GLU A 132 -32.99 16.92 -13.89
CA GLU A 132 -34.36 16.47 -14.18
C GLU A 132 -34.65 16.54 -15.68
N GLU A 133 -34.41 17.69 -16.33
CA GLU A 133 -34.80 17.90 -17.73
C GLU A 133 -33.91 17.21 -18.77
N ARG A 134 -32.59 17.15 -18.56
CA ARG A 134 -31.63 16.76 -19.63
C ARG A 134 -30.77 15.53 -19.32
N VAL A 135 -30.73 15.06 -18.07
CA VAL A 135 -29.83 13.97 -17.66
C VAL A 135 -30.56 12.75 -17.12
N LEU A 136 -31.53 12.91 -16.21
CA LEU A 136 -32.07 11.78 -15.44
C LEU A 136 -32.93 10.85 -16.30
N HIS A 137 -33.82 11.41 -17.12
CA HIS A 137 -34.80 10.68 -17.95
C HIS A 137 -34.34 10.47 -19.40
N ARG A 138 -33.10 10.87 -19.73
CA ARG A 138 -32.58 10.86 -21.08
C ARG A 138 -32.15 9.46 -21.55
N GLU A 139 -32.44 9.13 -22.81
CA GLU A 139 -31.93 7.94 -23.48
C GLU A 139 -30.42 8.06 -23.82
N PRO A 140 -29.63 6.95 -23.74
CA PRO A 140 -28.24 6.94 -24.16
C PRO A 140 -28.04 7.21 -25.66
N LYS A 141 -27.13 8.16 -26.01
CA LYS A 141 -26.77 8.53 -27.40
C LYS A 141 -26.34 7.37 -28.32
N ARG A 142 -26.03 6.19 -27.77
CA ARG A 142 -25.64 4.97 -28.50
C ARG A 142 -26.37 3.75 -27.92
N GLN A 143 -27.66 3.62 -28.21
CA GLN A 143 -28.36 2.34 -28.06
C GLN A 143 -28.24 1.51 -29.33
N LYS A 144 -28.02 0.20 -29.19
CA LYS A 144 -28.58 -0.75 -30.16
C LYS A 144 -30.09 -0.76 -29.93
N LYS A 145 -30.90 -0.54 -30.98
CA LYS A 145 -32.35 -0.78 -30.90
C LYS A 145 -32.54 -2.21 -30.42
N THR A 146 -33.03 -2.36 -29.19
CA THR A 146 -33.37 -3.65 -28.60
C THR A 146 -34.88 -3.73 -28.66
N THR A 147 -35.40 -4.17 -29.81
CA THR A 147 -36.80 -4.55 -29.95
C THR A 147 -37.02 -5.81 -29.15
N ASN A 148 -38.02 -5.82 -28.27
CA ASN A 148 -38.49 -7.06 -27.67
C ASN A 148 -39.12 -7.95 -28.76
N VAL A 149 -39.36 -9.22 -28.45
CA VAL A 149 -40.02 -10.17 -29.37
C VAL A 149 -41.38 -9.63 -29.84
N ASP A 150 -42.09 -8.92 -28.96
CA ASP A 150 -43.39 -8.29 -29.22
C ASP A 150 -43.31 -6.95 -29.99
N GLY A 151 -42.15 -6.60 -30.57
CA GLY A 151 -41.90 -5.35 -31.28
C GLY A 151 -41.82 -4.09 -30.39
N THR A 152 -42.15 -4.19 -29.10
CA THR A 152 -42.07 -3.06 -28.16
C THR A 152 -40.62 -2.61 -27.93
N VAL A 153 -40.41 -1.29 -27.87
CA VAL A 153 -39.10 -0.67 -27.63
C VAL A 153 -39.01 -0.19 -26.19
N THR A 154 -38.27 -0.91 -25.36
CA THR A 154 -38.04 -0.51 -23.97
C THR A 154 -37.09 0.71 -23.94
N LYS A 155 -37.62 1.88 -23.62
CA LYS A 155 -36.84 3.10 -23.40
C LYS A 155 -35.94 2.91 -22.17
N LYS A 156 -34.62 3.03 -22.35
CA LYS A 156 -33.63 2.90 -21.27
C LYS A 156 -33.05 4.26 -20.94
N THR A 157 -32.92 4.61 -19.65
CA THR A 157 -32.35 5.89 -19.23
C THR A 157 -30.84 5.77 -18.95
N LEU A 158 -30.15 6.90 -18.73
CA LEU A 158 -28.72 6.90 -18.43
C LEU A 158 -28.36 6.06 -17.19
N SER A 159 -27.17 5.46 -17.18
CA SER A 159 -26.66 4.76 -16.01
C SER A 159 -26.28 5.73 -14.88
N GLU A 160 -26.41 5.29 -13.63
CA GLU A 160 -25.92 6.03 -12.44
C GLU A 160 -24.44 6.47 -12.58
N SER A 161 -23.58 5.64 -13.19
CA SER A 161 -22.18 5.99 -13.47
C SER A 161 -22.04 7.15 -14.47
N THR A 162 -22.94 7.25 -15.45
CA THR A 162 -23.00 8.36 -16.41
C THR A 162 -23.49 9.63 -15.72
N VAL A 163 -24.55 9.54 -14.91
CA VAL A 163 -25.10 10.67 -14.13
C VAL A 163 -24.04 11.25 -13.19
N ARG A 164 -23.33 10.41 -12.43
CA ARG A 164 -22.19 10.85 -11.60
C ARG A 164 -21.09 11.56 -12.41
N SER A 165 -20.89 11.18 -13.66
CA SER A 165 -19.95 11.86 -14.55
C SER A 165 -20.45 13.23 -15.02
N TYR A 166 -21.77 13.48 -15.10
CA TYR A 166 -22.32 14.83 -15.25
C TYR A 166 -22.16 15.65 -13.96
N VAL A 167 -22.45 15.07 -12.79
CA VAL A 167 -22.22 15.72 -11.49
C VAL A 167 -20.77 16.18 -11.38
N ALA A 168 -19.80 15.29 -11.65
CA ALA A 168 -18.38 15.64 -11.59
C ALA A 168 -17.99 16.72 -12.61
N ALA A 169 -18.46 16.62 -13.87
CA ALA A 169 -18.12 17.59 -14.91
C ALA A 169 -18.71 19.00 -14.68
N VAL A 170 -19.94 19.11 -14.15
CA VAL A 170 -20.56 20.42 -13.88
C VAL A 170 -20.13 20.99 -12.52
N THR A 171 -19.81 20.14 -11.54
CA THR A 171 -19.15 20.60 -10.29
C THR A 171 -17.74 21.13 -10.59
N ASP A 172 -17.00 20.51 -11.49
CA ASP A 172 -15.70 21.02 -11.96
C ASP A 172 -15.82 22.39 -12.64
N LEU A 173 -16.86 22.59 -13.46
CA LEU A 173 -17.15 23.91 -14.03
C LEU A 173 -17.46 24.96 -12.95
N TYR A 174 -18.22 24.59 -11.91
CA TYR A 174 -18.45 25.43 -10.74
C TYR A 174 -17.13 25.82 -10.04
N THR A 175 -16.24 24.85 -9.79
CA THR A 175 -14.93 25.12 -9.16
C THR A 175 -14.09 26.10 -9.99
N GLN A 176 -14.10 25.98 -11.32
CA GLN A 176 -13.45 26.93 -12.23
C GLN A 176 -14.09 28.33 -12.18
N GLN A 177 -15.40 28.44 -11.99
CA GLN A 177 -16.11 29.72 -11.88
C GLN A 177 -15.84 30.43 -10.55
N GLN A 178 -15.87 29.69 -9.44
CA GLN A 178 -15.45 30.14 -8.10
C GLN A 178 -14.04 30.72 -8.12
N ALA A 179 -13.06 29.96 -8.64
CA ALA A 179 -11.66 30.37 -8.70
C ALA A 179 -11.39 31.59 -9.61
N ARG A 180 -12.34 31.95 -10.48
CA ARG A 180 -12.29 33.15 -11.34
C ARG A 180 -13.09 34.33 -10.78
N GLY A 181 -13.71 34.19 -9.61
CA GLY A 181 -14.60 35.21 -9.02
C GLY A 181 -15.93 35.41 -9.75
N VAL A 182 -16.22 34.66 -10.83
CA VAL A 182 -17.43 34.84 -11.66
C VAL A 182 -18.67 34.12 -11.11
N ASN A 183 -18.55 33.43 -9.98
CA ASN A 183 -19.66 32.75 -9.32
C ASN A 183 -19.43 32.69 -7.80
N SER A 184 -20.22 33.45 -7.05
CA SER A 184 -20.19 33.56 -5.59
C SER A 184 -21.20 32.63 -4.88
N SER A 185 -21.96 31.82 -5.63
CA SER A 185 -22.98 30.94 -5.04
C SER A 185 -22.35 29.78 -4.26
N ALA A 186 -23.11 29.23 -3.30
CA ALA A 186 -22.69 28.07 -2.51
C ALA A 186 -22.52 26.81 -3.38
N HIS A 187 -21.68 25.88 -2.90
CA HIS A 187 -21.37 24.65 -3.63
C HIS A 187 -22.65 23.91 -4.07
N PRO A 188 -22.79 23.51 -5.35
CA PRO A 188 -24.11 23.14 -5.90
C PRO A 188 -24.59 21.74 -5.47
N ARG A 189 -23.69 20.88 -4.98
CA ARG A 189 -23.94 19.46 -4.67
C ARG A 189 -24.65 19.16 -3.33
N PRO A 190 -24.38 19.84 -2.20
CA PRO A 190 -25.21 19.74 -0.98
C PRO A 190 -26.70 20.06 -1.23
N GLY A 191 -27.55 19.71 -0.26
CA GLY A 191 -28.98 20.02 -0.33
C GLY A 191 -29.72 19.26 -1.45
N PRO A 192 -30.58 19.92 -2.25
CA PRO A 192 -31.48 19.26 -3.20
C PRO A 192 -30.80 18.28 -4.16
N VAL A 193 -29.65 18.65 -4.73
CA VAL A 193 -28.92 17.78 -5.68
C VAL A 193 -28.45 16.48 -5.01
N ARG A 194 -28.06 16.51 -3.73
CA ARG A 194 -27.75 15.28 -2.97
C ARG A 194 -28.99 14.43 -2.74
N MET A 195 -30.14 15.05 -2.47
CA MET A 195 -31.41 14.32 -2.29
C MET A 195 -31.84 13.64 -3.59
N LEU A 196 -31.86 14.38 -4.71
CA LEU A 196 -32.20 13.88 -6.04
C LEU A 196 -31.37 12.64 -6.45
N LEU A 197 -30.06 12.70 -6.24
CA LEU A 197 -29.15 11.57 -6.47
C LEU A 197 -29.38 10.40 -5.49
N GLY A 198 -29.80 10.71 -4.25
CA GLY A 198 -30.19 9.72 -3.24
C GLY A 198 -31.46 8.97 -3.62
N THR A 199 -32.52 9.70 -3.99
CA THR A 199 -33.80 9.16 -4.46
C THR A 199 -33.60 8.27 -5.67
N ARG A 200 -32.88 8.75 -6.71
CA ARG A 200 -32.54 7.93 -7.89
C ARG A 200 -31.83 6.63 -7.51
N LYS A 201 -30.90 6.67 -6.54
CA LYS A 201 -30.17 5.48 -6.08
C LYS A 201 -31.09 4.46 -5.41
N LEU A 202 -32.11 4.90 -4.66
CA LEU A 202 -33.13 4.02 -4.07
C LEU A 202 -34.04 3.42 -5.15
N GLU A 203 -34.47 4.24 -6.11
CA GLU A 203 -35.29 3.82 -7.24
C GLU A 203 -34.56 2.93 -8.27
N GLU A 204 -33.23 2.88 -8.25
CA GLU A 204 -32.41 2.19 -9.27
C GLU A 204 -32.81 0.71 -9.48
N ARG A 205 -33.26 0.02 -8.43
CA ARG A 205 -33.80 -1.35 -8.52
C ARG A 205 -35.06 -1.39 -9.37
N ASP A 206 -36.01 -0.51 -9.09
CA ASP A 206 -37.33 -0.50 -9.71
C ASP A 206 -37.25 0.11 -11.12
N ARG A 207 -36.34 1.07 -11.34
CA ARG A 207 -35.93 1.55 -12.66
C ARG A 207 -35.38 0.42 -13.51
N LYS A 208 -34.40 -0.36 -13.02
CA LYS A 208 -33.85 -1.53 -13.75
C LYS A 208 -34.93 -2.57 -14.05
N LYS A 209 -35.88 -2.79 -13.14
CA LYS A 209 -37.03 -3.68 -13.33
C LYS A 209 -37.96 -3.18 -14.44
N ARG A 210 -38.33 -1.90 -14.45
CA ARG A 210 -39.18 -1.26 -15.49
C ARG A 210 -38.49 -1.21 -16.86
N GLU A 211 -37.18 -0.97 -16.89
CA GLU A 211 -36.40 -0.88 -18.13
C GLU A 211 -35.93 -2.24 -18.67
N HIS A 212 -36.38 -3.35 -18.07
CA HIS A 212 -35.94 -4.71 -18.41
C HIS A 212 -34.40 -4.80 -18.58
N VAL A 213 -33.67 -4.21 -17.63
CA VAL A 213 -32.21 -4.35 -17.57
C VAL A 213 -31.91 -5.77 -17.12
N ASP A 214 -31.11 -6.48 -17.91
CA ASP A 214 -30.67 -7.84 -17.60
C ASP A 214 -30.04 -7.91 -16.20
N ARG A 215 -30.56 -8.84 -15.40
CA ARG A 215 -30.18 -9.05 -14.00
C ARG A 215 -28.82 -9.73 -13.85
N GLY A 216 -28.32 -10.39 -14.91
CA GLY A 216 -26.97 -10.97 -14.93
C GLY A 216 -25.87 -9.91 -14.94
N ILE A 217 -26.14 -8.70 -15.47
CA ILE A 217 -25.16 -7.62 -15.60
C ILE A 217 -24.58 -7.23 -14.22
N GLY A 218 -23.25 -7.26 -14.11
CA GLY A 218 -22.53 -6.99 -12.87
C GLY A 218 -22.45 -8.13 -11.86
N THR A 219 -23.15 -9.26 -12.08
CA THR A 219 -23.10 -10.45 -11.19
C THR A 219 -21.95 -11.39 -11.55
N ALA A 220 -21.84 -12.55 -10.89
CA ALA A 220 -20.91 -13.61 -11.26
C ALA A 220 -21.11 -14.13 -12.70
N LEU A 221 -22.32 -13.98 -13.27
CA LEU A 221 -22.66 -14.45 -14.63
C LEU A 221 -22.13 -13.51 -15.74
N ASP A 222 -21.79 -12.26 -15.43
CA ASP A 222 -21.29 -11.28 -16.39
C ASP A 222 -19.75 -11.36 -16.48
N GLY A 223 -19.27 -12.32 -17.28
CA GLY A 223 -17.86 -12.65 -17.40
C GLY A 223 -17.67 -13.98 -18.15
N TYR A 224 -16.57 -14.67 -17.87
CA TYR A 224 -16.29 -16.02 -18.36
C TYR A 224 -15.95 -16.96 -17.19
N ASN A 225 -16.25 -18.25 -17.35
CA ASN A 225 -15.82 -19.31 -16.43
C ASN A 225 -14.42 -19.87 -16.82
N GLN A 226 -13.92 -20.85 -16.07
CA GLN A 226 -12.57 -21.40 -16.28
C GLN A 226 -12.39 -22.11 -17.64
N SER A 227 -13.39 -22.83 -18.14
CA SER A 227 -13.28 -23.48 -19.45
C SER A 227 -13.32 -22.47 -20.59
N GLN A 228 -14.20 -21.46 -20.49
CA GLN A 228 -14.23 -20.32 -21.41
C GLN A 228 -12.93 -19.50 -21.39
N PHE A 229 -12.30 -19.35 -20.23
CA PHE A 229 -10.99 -18.69 -20.11
C PHE A 229 -9.92 -19.42 -20.95
N CYS A 230 -9.81 -20.74 -20.81
CA CYS A 230 -8.94 -21.57 -21.65
C CYS A 230 -9.31 -21.44 -23.13
N ASN A 231 -10.60 -21.51 -23.47
CA ASN A 231 -11.07 -21.38 -24.86
C ASN A 231 -10.70 -20.01 -25.48
N VAL A 232 -10.77 -18.91 -24.73
CA VAL A 232 -10.38 -17.57 -25.22
C VAL A 232 -8.86 -17.49 -25.42
N SER A 233 -8.06 -18.07 -24.50
CA SER A 233 -6.61 -18.17 -24.66
C SER A 233 -6.25 -18.97 -25.93
N ASN A 234 -6.89 -20.12 -26.13
CA ASN A 234 -6.67 -21.00 -27.28
C ASN A 234 -7.15 -20.36 -28.58
N TYR A 235 -8.28 -19.64 -28.59
CA TYR A 235 -8.76 -18.90 -29.75
C TYR A 235 -7.71 -17.90 -30.27
N PHE A 236 -7.01 -17.19 -29.38
CA PHE A 236 -5.93 -16.29 -29.78
C PHE A 236 -4.67 -17.03 -30.25
N LEU A 237 -4.33 -18.17 -29.65
CA LEU A 237 -3.22 -19.03 -30.09
C LEU A 237 -3.47 -19.59 -31.50
N LEU A 238 -4.68 -20.10 -31.75
CA LEU A 238 -5.12 -20.69 -33.02
C LEU A 238 -5.25 -19.69 -34.18
N ARG A 239 -5.17 -18.37 -33.92
CA ARG A 239 -4.98 -17.37 -35.00
C ARG A 239 -3.65 -17.53 -35.73
N ASN A 240 -2.69 -18.23 -35.11
CA ASN A 240 -1.45 -18.66 -35.74
C ASN A 240 -0.60 -17.52 -36.34
N ASN A 241 -0.48 -16.41 -35.61
CA ASN A 241 0.37 -15.26 -35.99
C ASN A 241 0.76 -14.41 -34.77
N GLU A 242 1.72 -13.48 -34.93
CA GLU A 242 2.23 -12.62 -33.85
C GLU A 242 1.12 -11.78 -33.18
N THR A 243 0.15 -11.29 -33.96
CA THR A 243 -0.99 -10.54 -33.43
C THR A 243 -1.89 -11.42 -32.55
N GLY A 244 -2.05 -12.70 -32.87
CA GLY A 244 -2.67 -13.70 -32.01
C GLY A 244 -1.94 -13.86 -30.68
N LEU A 245 -0.63 -14.06 -30.70
CA LEU A 245 0.19 -14.17 -29.48
C LEU A 245 0.16 -12.90 -28.63
N ARG A 246 0.22 -11.71 -29.26
CA ARG A 246 0.10 -10.41 -28.58
C ARG A 246 -1.25 -10.29 -27.87
N ASP A 247 -2.35 -10.56 -28.58
CA ASP A 247 -3.70 -10.44 -28.04
C ASP A 247 -3.95 -11.49 -26.93
N ARG A 248 -3.37 -12.70 -27.07
CA ARG A 248 -3.34 -13.72 -26.01
C ARG A 248 -2.61 -13.21 -24.77
N LEU A 249 -1.41 -12.67 -24.92
CA LEU A 249 -0.64 -12.12 -23.81
C LEU A 249 -1.40 -10.98 -23.12
N ALA A 250 -1.98 -10.07 -23.90
CA ALA A 250 -2.81 -8.96 -23.40
C ALA A 250 -3.94 -9.44 -22.50
N PHE A 251 -4.62 -10.52 -22.90
CA PHE A 251 -5.69 -11.15 -22.14
C PHE A 251 -5.17 -11.81 -20.86
N LEU A 252 -4.12 -12.63 -20.94
CA LEU A 252 -3.54 -13.36 -19.81
C LEU A 252 -2.99 -12.40 -18.73
N ILE A 253 -2.17 -11.41 -19.08
CA ILE A 253 -1.64 -10.46 -18.07
C ILE A 253 -2.75 -9.59 -17.48
N SER A 254 -3.79 -9.26 -18.25
CA SER A 254 -4.95 -8.52 -17.72
C SER A 254 -5.78 -9.33 -16.74
N HIS A 255 -5.82 -10.66 -16.91
CA HIS A 255 -6.45 -11.58 -15.98
C HIS A 255 -5.62 -11.73 -14.71
N TYR A 256 -4.37 -12.19 -14.82
CA TYR A 256 -3.58 -12.58 -13.65
C TYR A 256 -2.98 -11.42 -12.86
N ALA A 257 -2.50 -10.36 -13.52
CA ALA A 257 -2.08 -9.13 -12.82
C ALA A 257 -3.26 -8.16 -12.60
N LEU A 258 -4.51 -8.59 -12.83
CA LEU A 258 -5.74 -7.81 -12.62
C LEU A 258 -5.67 -6.41 -13.27
N LEU A 259 -5.10 -6.30 -14.47
CA LEU A 259 -4.85 -5.01 -15.12
C LEU A 259 -6.11 -4.43 -15.75
N ARG A 260 -6.15 -3.10 -15.83
CA ARG A 260 -7.06 -2.43 -16.77
C ARG A 260 -6.44 -2.53 -18.16
N GLY A 261 -7.27 -2.69 -19.20
CA GLY A 261 -6.74 -2.73 -20.56
C GLY A 261 -6.03 -1.46 -21.05
N GLU A 262 -6.10 -0.34 -20.31
CA GLU A 262 -5.22 0.82 -20.50
C GLU A 262 -3.80 0.52 -20.02
N ASN A 263 -3.64 0.17 -18.73
CA ASN A 263 -2.36 -0.25 -18.15
C ASN A 263 -1.68 -1.35 -18.98
N ALA A 264 -2.41 -2.42 -19.35
CA ALA A 264 -1.85 -3.53 -20.09
C ALA A 264 -1.24 -3.12 -21.44
N ARG A 265 -1.83 -2.15 -22.14
CA ARG A 265 -1.33 -1.66 -23.43
C ARG A 265 -0.12 -0.75 -23.26
N ASN A 266 -0.10 0.05 -22.20
CA ASN A 266 0.92 1.06 -21.99
C ASN A 266 2.24 0.50 -21.44
N LEU A 267 2.23 -0.74 -20.89
CA LEU A 267 3.41 -1.45 -20.38
C LEU A 267 4.59 -1.41 -21.35
N GLU A 268 5.74 -1.03 -20.81
CA GLU A 268 7.04 -0.97 -21.47
C GLU A 268 7.87 -2.22 -21.14
N LEU A 269 8.87 -2.54 -21.97
CA LEU A 269 9.81 -3.62 -21.66
C LEU A 269 10.60 -3.30 -20.36
N ALA A 270 10.84 -2.02 -20.09
CA ALA A 270 11.47 -1.54 -18.86
C ALA A 270 10.61 -1.72 -17.59
N ASP A 271 9.29 -1.93 -17.72
CA ASP A 271 8.41 -2.24 -16.59
C ASP A 271 8.55 -3.71 -16.12
N LEU A 272 9.21 -4.57 -16.90
CA LEU A 272 9.25 -6.02 -16.67
C LEU A 272 10.51 -6.45 -15.91
N HIS A 273 10.30 -7.16 -14.81
CA HIS A 273 11.37 -7.88 -14.09
C HIS A 273 10.83 -9.20 -13.52
N HIS A 274 11.69 -9.96 -12.83
CA HIS A 274 11.27 -11.09 -12.02
C HIS A 274 11.77 -10.98 -10.59
N LEU A 275 11.14 -11.74 -9.69
CA LEU A 275 11.57 -11.99 -8.33
C LEU A 275 11.41 -13.49 -8.05
N ASP A 276 12.47 -14.15 -7.59
CA ASP A 276 12.39 -15.53 -7.15
C ASP A 276 11.61 -15.64 -5.83
N LEU A 277 10.89 -16.76 -5.66
CA LEU A 277 9.99 -17.01 -4.54
C LEU A 277 10.37 -18.31 -3.84
N GLU A 278 11.26 -18.19 -2.87
CA GLU A 278 11.62 -19.27 -1.96
C GLU A 278 10.41 -19.76 -1.14
N GLY A 279 10.40 -21.07 -0.84
CA GLY A 279 9.40 -21.74 0.00
C GLY A 279 8.04 -22.03 -0.67
N GLU A 280 7.90 -21.85 -1.98
CA GLU A 280 6.62 -22.08 -2.68
C GLU A 280 6.32 -23.56 -2.95
N GLY A 281 7.34 -24.41 -3.10
CA GLY A 281 7.19 -25.85 -3.34
C GLY A 281 8.48 -26.49 -3.88
N PRO A 282 8.41 -27.74 -4.38
CA PRO A 282 9.59 -28.47 -4.89
C PRO A 282 10.07 -28.04 -6.28
N SER A 283 9.25 -27.36 -7.09
CA SER A 283 9.71 -26.75 -8.36
C SER A 283 10.24 -25.35 -8.13
N ASP A 284 11.17 -24.94 -8.99
CA ASP A 284 11.74 -23.59 -8.99
C ASP A 284 10.65 -22.55 -9.33
N CYS A 285 10.49 -21.56 -8.45
CA CYS A 285 9.37 -20.62 -8.48
C CYS A 285 9.86 -19.18 -8.55
N PHE A 286 9.42 -18.46 -9.58
CA PHE A 286 9.62 -17.03 -9.72
C PHE A 286 8.33 -16.35 -10.17
N ALA A 287 8.15 -15.11 -9.73
CA ALA A 287 7.11 -14.22 -10.23
C ALA A 287 7.68 -13.30 -11.31
N VAL A 288 6.96 -13.16 -12.42
CA VAL A 288 7.13 -11.98 -13.28
C VAL A 288 6.38 -10.83 -12.63
N VAL A 289 7.04 -9.69 -12.54
CA VAL A 289 6.53 -8.47 -11.91
C VAL A 289 6.47 -7.36 -12.96
N LEU A 290 5.34 -6.64 -12.95
CA LEU A 290 5.02 -5.52 -13.82
C LEU A 290 5.02 -4.24 -12.98
N LEU A 291 5.86 -3.29 -13.31
CA LEU A 291 5.77 -1.93 -12.77
C LEU A 291 4.59 -1.19 -13.43
N LEU A 292 3.82 -0.45 -12.63
CA LEU A 292 2.60 0.23 -13.05
C LEU A 292 2.63 1.69 -12.56
N ALA A 293 3.57 2.48 -13.07
CA ALA A 293 3.74 3.88 -12.68
C ALA A 293 2.54 4.78 -13.09
N ASN A 294 1.87 4.47 -14.21
CA ASN A 294 0.84 5.32 -14.80
C ASN A 294 -0.47 4.56 -15.09
N GLY A 295 -1.60 5.12 -14.66
CA GLY A 295 -2.93 4.62 -15.07
C GLY A 295 -4.08 5.42 -14.48
N LYS A 296 -5.32 5.21 -14.95
CA LYS A 296 -6.49 6.02 -14.54
C LYS A 296 -6.72 6.18 -13.03
N ALA A 297 -6.32 5.20 -12.20
CA ALA A 297 -6.40 5.28 -10.73
C ALA A 297 -5.14 5.86 -10.06
N ASN A 298 -4.02 5.87 -10.78
CA ASN A 298 -2.71 6.27 -10.32
C ASN A 298 -2.20 7.41 -11.23
N GLN A 299 -2.75 8.60 -11.02
CA GLN A 299 -2.39 9.83 -11.73
C GLN A 299 -1.26 10.60 -11.01
N ALA A 300 -0.74 10.03 -9.92
CA ALA A 300 0.29 10.62 -9.07
C ALA A 300 1.67 9.94 -9.24
N GLY A 301 1.84 9.08 -10.25
CA GLY A 301 3.13 8.44 -10.55
C GLY A 301 3.62 7.45 -9.49
N ARG A 302 2.73 6.86 -8.68
CA ARG A 302 3.13 5.91 -7.63
C ARG A 302 3.61 4.60 -8.27
N VAL A 303 4.56 3.91 -7.66
CA VAL A 303 4.93 2.57 -8.14
C VAL A 303 3.90 1.56 -7.62
N GLU A 304 2.98 1.15 -8.49
CA GLU A 304 2.13 -0.04 -8.28
C GLU A 304 2.78 -1.28 -8.90
N TYR A 305 2.51 -2.46 -8.35
CA TYR A 305 3.00 -3.75 -8.87
C TYR A 305 1.85 -4.62 -9.36
N GLY A 306 1.96 -5.15 -10.58
CA GLY A 306 1.23 -6.35 -11.03
C GLY A 306 2.17 -7.57 -11.00
N SER A 307 1.66 -8.78 -10.83
CA SER A 307 2.51 -9.98 -10.87
C SER A 307 1.74 -11.25 -11.24
N PHE A 308 2.46 -12.28 -11.68
CA PHE A 308 1.94 -13.61 -12.01
C PHE A 308 3.07 -14.66 -11.98
N LEU A 309 2.71 -15.93 -11.74
CA LEU A 309 3.62 -17.10 -11.79
C LEU A 309 3.37 -17.93 -13.06
N ARG A 310 4.15 -19.00 -13.25
CA ARG A 310 3.84 -20.02 -14.26
C ARG A 310 2.59 -20.78 -13.83
N ASN A 311 1.67 -21.04 -14.75
CA ASN A 311 0.49 -21.85 -14.47
C ASN A 311 0.81 -23.34 -14.70
N ARG A 312 0.18 -24.23 -13.91
CA ARG A 312 0.23 -25.69 -14.09
C ARG A 312 -0.24 -26.11 -15.50
N ASP A 313 -1.25 -25.45 -16.05
CA ASP A 313 -1.71 -25.60 -17.44
C ASP A 313 -0.96 -24.63 -18.39
N VAL A 314 -0.25 -25.20 -19.35
CA VAL A 314 0.52 -24.46 -20.37
C VAL A 314 -0.37 -23.56 -21.24
N ARG A 315 -1.62 -23.96 -21.50
CA ARG A 315 -2.57 -23.27 -22.39
C ARG A 315 -3.03 -21.94 -21.84
N VAL A 316 -2.88 -21.71 -20.53
CA VAL A 316 -3.16 -20.44 -19.86
C VAL A 316 -1.95 -19.86 -19.13
N CYS A 317 -0.77 -20.45 -19.24
CA CYS A 317 0.46 -19.96 -18.61
C CYS A 317 0.81 -18.53 -19.07
N PRO A 318 0.80 -17.52 -18.19
CA PRO A 318 1.10 -16.14 -18.57
C PRO A 318 2.59 -15.90 -18.83
N ILE A 319 3.47 -16.53 -18.05
CA ILE A 319 4.93 -16.48 -18.28
C ILE A 319 5.30 -17.17 -19.60
N GLY A 320 4.71 -18.34 -19.89
CA GLY A 320 4.86 -19.01 -21.18
C GLY A 320 4.31 -18.18 -22.33
N GLY A 321 3.16 -17.53 -22.16
CA GLY A 321 2.62 -16.57 -23.12
C GLY A 321 3.53 -15.37 -23.38
N LEU A 322 4.23 -14.87 -22.35
CA LEU A 322 5.22 -13.81 -22.47
C LEU A 322 6.46 -14.28 -23.24
N ALA A 323 7.00 -15.45 -22.87
CA ALA A 323 8.16 -16.06 -23.52
C ALA A 323 7.91 -16.30 -25.02
N LEU A 324 6.80 -16.96 -25.37
CA LEU A 324 6.43 -17.27 -26.76
C LEU A 324 6.26 -16.00 -27.62
N TYR A 325 5.69 -14.95 -27.04
CA TYR A 325 5.49 -13.68 -27.76
C TYR A 325 6.78 -12.88 -27.92
N LEU A 326 7.65 -12.81 -26.89
CA LEU A 326 8.97 -12.18 -27.02
C LEU A 326 9.88 -12.97 -27.98
N PHE A 327 9.80 -14.30 -27.97
CA PHE A 327 10.47 -15.15 -28.95
C PHE A 327 9.95 -14.88 -30.38
N SER A 328 8.63 -14.78 -30.57
CA SER A 328 8.05 -14.40 -31.86
C SER A 328 8.57 -13.06 -32.37
N ARG A 329 8.78 -12.08 -31.50
CA ARG A 329 9.30 -10.77 -31.87
C ARG A 329 10.75 -10.86 -32.29
N PHE A 330 11.62 -11.29 -31.38
CA PHE A 330 13.08 -11.18 -31.56
C PHE A 330 13.69 -12.29 -32.44
N HIS A 331 13.12 -13.49 -32.47
CA HIS A 331 13.62 -14.60 -33.29
C HIS A 331 12.82 -14.76 -34.58
N HIS A 332 11.52 -15.00 -34.50
CA HIS A 332 10.74 -15.33 -35.71
C HIS A 332 10.51 -14.13 -36.63
N SER A 333 10.13 -12.97 -36.07
CA SER A 333 9.88 -11.74 -36.83
C SER A 333 11.15 -10.90 -37.03
N ALA A 334 12.30 -11.37 -36.51
CA ALA A 334 13.59 -10.69 -36.52
C ALA A 334 13.54 -9.21 -36.10
N GLU A 335 12.67 -8.87 -35.12
CA GLU A 335 12.64 -7.51 -34.55
C GLU A 335 14.00 -7.21 -33.89
N PRO A 336 14.67 -6.09 -34.22
CA PRO A 336 15.95 -5.75 -33.63
C PRO A 336 15.88 -5.72 -32.11
N PHE A 337 16.80 -6.46 -31.48
CA PHE A 337 16.91 -6.53 -30.02
C PHE A 337 17.05 -5.12 -29.42
N PRO A 338 16.46 -4.83 -28.24
CA PRO A 338 16.56 -3.51 -27.61
C PRO A 338 18.03 -3.06 -27.44
N ASN A 339 18.31 -1.79 -27.77
CA ASN A 339 19.62 -1.21 -27.47
C ASN A 339 19.62 -0.69 -26.02
N LEU A 340 20.35 -1.37 -25.14
CA LEU A 340 20.35 -1.10 -23.71
C LEU A 340 21.48 -0.16 -23.26
N SER A 341 22.27 0.40 -24.19
CA SER A 341 23.39 1.30 -23.83
C SER A 341 22.94 2.59 -23.15
N SER A 342 21.72 3.07 -23.44
CA SER A 342 21.11 4.22 -22.77
C SER A 342 19.60 4.06 -22.65
N SER A 343 19.05 4.50 -21.51
CA SER A 343 17.62 4.40 -21.18
C SER A 343 16.70 4.98 -22.26
N SER A 344 17.12 6.10 -22.87
CA SER A 344 16.37 6.81 -23.92
C SER A 344 16.20 6.03 -25.23
N LEU A 345 16.97 4.95 -25.44
CA LEU A 345 16.91 4.15 -26.67
C LEU A 345 15.91 2.99 -26.59
N TRP A 346 15.44 2.63 -25.38
CA TRP A 346 14.62 1.44 -25.19
C TRP A 346 13.45 1.55 -24.21
N TYR A 347 13.41 2.56 -23.33
CA TYR A 347 12.33 2.71 -22.34
C TYR A 347 10.95 2.77 -23.01
N ASP A 348 10.79 3.52 -24.10
CA ASP A 348 9.51 3.64 -24.81
C ASP A 348 9.02 2.33 -25.46
N LEU A 349 9.86 1.29 -25.58
CA LEU A 349 9.51 0.05 -26.28
C LEU A 349 8.40 -0.71 -25.52
N LYS A 350 7.25 -0.88 -26.17
CA LYS A 350 6.08 -1.52 -25.55
C LYS A 350 6.20 -3.02 -25.51
N VAL A 351 5.66 -3.61 -24.45
CA VAL A 351 5.31 -5.04 -24.42
C VAL A 351 4.25 -5.29 -25.49
N ILE A 352 3.11 -4.61 -25.41
CA ILE A 352 1.96 -4.78 -26.31
C ILE A 352 2.01 -3.75 -27.44
N LYS A 353 2.99 -3.93 -28.34
CA LYS A 353 3.27 -3.01 -29.46
C LYS A 353 2.14 -2.92 -30.50
N ALA A 354 2.00 -1.75 -31.09
CA ALA A 354 1.26 -1.55 -32.33
C ALA A 354 1.86 -2.40 -33.48
N PRO A 355 1.08 -2.86 -34.47
CA PRO A 355 1.62 -3.64 -35.59
C PRO A 355 2.70 -2.92 -36.41
N LYS A 356 2.71 -1.58 -36.40
CA LYS A 356 3.60 -0.73 -37.22
C LYS A 356 4.63 0.08 -36.42
N SER A 357 4.60 0.01 -35.09
CA SER A 357 5.51 0.78 -34.22
C SER A 357 5.83 -0.01 -32.96
N ARG A 358 7.10 0.03 -32.55
CA ARG A 358 7.60 -0.65 -31.34
C ARG A 358 7.35 0.16 -30.07
N SER A 359 7.26 1.48 -30.18
CA SER A 359 7.08 2.41 -29.05
C SER A 359 5.62 2.83 -28.83
N GLU A 360 4.74 2.65 -29.81
CA GLU A 360 3.33 2.96 -29.66
C GLU A 360 2.52 1.77 -29.11
N PRO A 361 1.60 1.99 -28.15
CA PRO A 361 0.66 0.98 -27.71
C PRO A 361 -0.40 0.69 -28.79
N ILE A 362 -1.03 -0.49 -28.74
CA ILE A 362 -2.22 -0.74 -29.59
C ILE A 362 -3.38 0.21 -29.24
N ASP A 363 -4.24 0.54 -30.22
CA ASP A 363 -5.41 1.38 -29.95
C ASP A 363 -6.40 0.72 -28.97
N GLU A 364 -7.12 1.54 -28.20
CA GLU A 364 -8.20 1.06 -27.35
C GLU A 364 -9.27 0.30 -28.14
N GLN A 365 -9.65 0.81 -29.32
CA GLN A 365 -10.66 0.18 -30.15
C GLN A 365 -10.16 -1.15 -30.75
N THR A 366 -8.87 -1.25 -31.07
CA THR A 366 -8.24 -2.45 -31.61
C THR A 366 -8.21 -3.56 -30.55
N HIS A 367 -7.70 -3.27 -29.35
CA HIS A 367 -7.75 -4.19 -28.19
C HIS A 367 -9.20 -4.62 -27.87
N SER A 368 -10.13 -3.65 -27.83
CA SER A 368 -11.54 -3.91 -27.51
C SER A 368 -12.24 -4.78 -28.57
N LYS A 369 -11.93 -4.61 -29.87
CA LYS A 369 -12.44 -5.45 -30.96
C LYS A 369 -11.88 -6.88 -30.89
N ALA A 370 -10.59 -7.04 -30.59
CA ALA A 370 -9.94 -8.35 -30.48
C ALA A 370 -10.61 -9.23 -29.41
N LEU A 371 -10.82 -8.68 -28.21
CA LEU A 371 -11.54 -9.36 -27.12
C LEU A 371 -13.02 -9.61 -27.46
N ASP A 372 -13.71 -8.64 -28.07
CA ASP A 372 -15.11 -8.78 -28.49
C ASP A 372 -15.33 -9.89 -29.54
N ALA A 373 -14.34 -10.13 -30.41
CA ALA A 373 -14.34 -11.24 -31.35
C ALA A 373 -14.09 -12.59 -30.66
N ALA A 374 -13.11 -12.65 -29.75
CA ALA A 374 -12.81 -13.86 -28.99
C ALA A 374 -13.96 -14.29 -28.08
N PHE A 375 -14.54 -13.35 -27.33
CA PHE A 375 -15.69 -13.62 -26.46
C PHE A 375 -16.89 -14.17 -27.23
N LYS A 376 -17.20 -13.62 -28.42
CA LYS A 376 -18.26 -14.19 -29.28
C LYS A 376 -17.94 -15.59 -29.77
N ALA A 377 -16.70 -15.82 -30.24
CA ALA A 377 -16.27 -17.14 -30.73
C ALA A 377 -16.32 -18.21 -29.62
N CYS A 378 -16.05 -17.83 -28.37
CA CYS A 378 -16.03 -18.74 -27.21
C CYS A 378 -17.35 -18.75 -26.40
N GLY A 379 -18.42 -18.14 -26.90
CA GLY A 379 -19.74 -18.11 -26.22
C GLY A 379 -19.76 -17.35 -24.88
N VAL A 380 -18.84 -16.41 -24.68
CA VAL A 380 -18.72 -15.61 -23.46
C VAL A 380 -19.74 -14.46 -23.48
N LEU A 381 -20.65 -14.46 -22.50
CA LEU A 381 -21.66 -13.42 -22.33
C LEU A 381 -21.19 -12.40 -21.29
N THR A 382 -20.72 -11.23 -21.76
CA THR A 382 -20.32 -10.15 -20.85
C THR A 382 -20.61 -8.76 -21.42
N THR A 383 -20.87 -7.81 -20.52
CA THR A 383 -20.97 -6.39 -20.83
C THR A 383 -19.62 -5.68 -20.88
N ALA A 384 -18.59 -6.28 -20.25
CA ALA A 384 -17.25 -5.74 -20.18
C ALA A 384 -16.37 -6.28 -21.31
N LYS A 385 -15.48 -5.45 -21.85
CA LYS A 385 -14.50 -5.86 -22.89
C LYS A 385 -13.10 -5.96 -22.28
N THR A 386 -12.31 -4.91 -22.44
CA THR A 386 -10.97 -4.70 -21.84
C THR A 386 -10.91 -4.65 -20.31
N HIS A 387 -12.05 -4.87 -19.63
CA HIS A 387 -12.17 -4.94 -18.17
C HIS A 387 -12.71 -6.28 -17.66
N ALA A 388 -13.20 -7.16 -18.53
CA ALA A 388 -13.73 -8.47 -18.11
C ALA A 388 -12.65 -9.30 -17.41
N ALA A 389 -11.44 -9.35 -17.99
CA ALA A 389 -10.32 -10.14 -17.47
C ALA A 389 -9.96 -9.80 -16.01
N ARG A 390 -9.92 -8.52 -15.66
CA ARG A 390 -9.66 -8.05 -14.28
C ARG A 390 -10.74 -8.47 -13.29
N LYS A 391 -12.01 -8.49 -13.71
CA LYS A 391 -13.12 -8.93 -12.85
C LYS A 391 -13.05 -10.44 -12.65
N SER A 392 -12.96 -11.20 -13.74
CA SER A 392 -12.90 -12.67 -13.70
C SER A 392 -11.64 -13.18 -13.00
N GLY A 393 -10.51 -12.46 -13.06
CA GLY A 393 -9.32 -12.78 -12.26
C GLY A 393 -9.59 -12.65 -10.76
N ALA A 394 -10.17 -11.53 -10.31
CA ALA A 394 -10.48 -11.36 -8.89
C ALA A 394 -11.47 -12.43 -8.38
N GLN A 395 -12.43 -12.82 -9.21
CA GLN A 395 -13.38 -13.90 -8.91
C GLN A 395 -12.71 -15.28 -8.87
N LEU A 396 -11.72 -15.56 -9.74
CA LEU A 396 -10.93 -16.79 -9.70
C LEU A 396 -10.11 -16.86 -8.40
N ALA A 397 -9.52 -15.74 -7.97
CA ALA A 397 -8.77 -15.67 -6.72
C ALA A 397 -9.66 -15.96 -5.49
N GLU A 398 -10.81 -15.31 -5.41
CA GLU A 398 -11.83 -15.52 -4.37
C GLU A 398 -12.34 -16.96 -4.36
N ALA A 399 -12.66 -17.53 -5.52
CA ALA A 399 -13.14 -18.92 -5.65
C ALA A 399 -12.07 -19.97 -5.27
N GLY A 400 -10.78 -19.66 -5.43
CA GLY A 400 -9.68 -20.48 -4.92
C GLY A 400 -9.31 -20.24 -3.46
N GLY A 401 -10.15 -19.53 -2.70
CA GLY A 401 -10.01 -19.32 -1.26
C GLY A 401 -9.22 -18.08 -0.84
N ALA A 402 -8.58 -17.36 -1.77
CA ALA A 402 -7.73 -16.22 -1.44
C ALA A 402 -8.53 -15.12 -0.74
N ASN A 403 -8.11 -14.76 0.48
CA ASN A 403 -8.84 -13.81 1.30
C ASN A 403 -9.00 -12.43 0.62
N GLU A 404 -10.10 -11.73 0.97
CA GLU A 404 -10.45 -10.45 0.33
C GLU A 404 -9.31 -9.41 0.43
N ALA A 405 -8.51 -9.45 1.51
CA ALA A 405 -7.36 -8.56 1.66
C ALA A 405 -6.26 -8.81 0.62
N SER A 406 -5.96 -10.07 0.31
CA SER A 406 -4.97 -10.44 -0.72
C SER A 406 -5.50 -10.12 -2.12
N VAL A 407 -6.78 -10.40 -2.39
CA VAL A 407 -7.46 -10.01 -3.65
C VAL A 407 -7.48 -8.49 -3.81
N ARG A 408 -7.69 -7.74 -2.72
CA ARG A 408 -7.67 -6.28 -2.68
C ARG A 408 -6.30 -5.69 -2.99
N ARG A 409 -5.24 -6.27 -2.40
CA ARG A 409 -3.83 -5.92 -2.69
C ARG A 409 -3.49 -6.23 -4.16
N ALA A 410 -3.80 -7.44 -4.63
CA ALA A 410 -3.58 -7.87 -6.02
C ALA A 410 -4.32 -6.97 -7.02
N GLY A 411 -5.53 -6.51 -6.69
CA GLY A 411 -6.30 -5.56 -7.49
C GLY A 411 -5.82 -4.11 -7.41
N ARG A 412 -4.92 -3.76 -6.48
CA ARG A 412 -4.54 -2.38 -6.11
C ARG A 412 -5.78 -1.52 -5.80
N TRP A 413 -6.69 -2.07 -5.00
CA TRP A 413 -7.86 -1.34 -4.51
C TRP A 413 -7.57 -0.77 -3.12
N ASN A 414 -7.82 0.52 -2.92
CA ASN A 414 -7.70 1.20 -1.62
C ASN A 414 -6.33 1.01 -0.92
N GLN A 415 -5.22 1.07 -1.69
CA GLN A 415 -3.87 0.89 -1.15
C GLN A 415 -3.57 1.87 -0.01
N THR A 416 -2.99 1.34 1.06
CA THR A 416 -2.51 2.14 2.20
C THR A 416 -1.05 2.57 1.99
N THR A 417 -0.61 3.64 2.67
CA THR A 417 0.75 4.18 2.53
C THR A 417 1.84 3.12 2.77
N MET A 418 1.60 2.17 3.70
CA MET A 418 2.50 1.06 3.99
C MET A 418 2.75 0.18 2.75
N GLU A 419 1.70 -0.12 1.99
CA GLU A 419 1.76 -0.94 0.77
C GLU A 419 2.43 -0.20 -0.40
N THR A 420 2.47 1.13 -0.37
CA THR A 420 3.12 1.94 -1.42
C THR A 420 4.62 2.15 -1.17
N CYS A 421 5.05 2.17 0.09
CA CYS A 421 6.41 2.61 0.47
C CYS A 421 7.32 1.52 1.05
N TYR A 422 6.78 0.44 1.64
CA TYR A 422 7.59 -0.52 2.42
C TYR A 422 7.37 -1.99 2.08
N LEU A 423 6.39 -2.32 1.24
CA LEU A 423 6.06 -3.70 0.88
C LEU A 423 6.10 -3.92 -0.63
N THR A 424 7.22 -4.47 -1.12
CA THR A 424 7.27 -5.17 -2.42
C THR A 424 6.47 -6.48 -2.40
N ARG A 425 6.00 -6.93 -1.22
CA ARG A 425 5.46 -8.27 -0.97
C ARG A 425 4.22 -8.56 -1.82
N LEU A 426 4.49 -9.26 -2.92
CA LEU A 426 3.50 -9.78 -3.86
C LEU A 426 2.40 -10.57 -3.13
N PRO A 427 1.16 -10.58 -3.63
CA PRO A 427 0.03 -11.26 -2.99
C PRO A 427 0.10 -12.78 -3.21
N ARG A 428 1.08 -13.46 -2.59
CA ARG A 428 1.38 -14.89 -2.73
C ARG A 428 0.13 -15.80 -2.77
N PRO A 429 -0.89 -15.66 -1.89
CA PRO A 429 -2.12 -16.46 -1.97
C PRO A 429 -2.86 -16.36 -3.32
N VAL A 430 -3.01 -15.14 -3.85
CA VAL A 430 -3.64 -14.90 -5.17
C VAL A 430 -2.78 -15.47 -6.28
N LEU A 431 -1.46 -15.30 -6.19
CA LEU A 431 -0.51 -15.79 -7.19
C LEU A 431 -0.53 -17.33 -7.31
N ARG A 432 -0.58 -18.05 -6.19
CA ARG A 432 -0.68 -19.52 -6.13
C ARG A 432 -1.99 -20.01 -6.76
N VAL A 433 -3.13 -19.42 -6.36
CA VAL A 433 -4.44 -19.74 -6.93
C VAL A 433 -4.47 -19.48 -8.44
N HIS A 434 -3.91 -18.35 -8.89
CA HIS A 434 -3.76 -18.01 -10.31
C HIS A 434 -2.85 -18.96 -11.09
N ALA A 435 -1.89 -19.61 -10.43
CA ALA A 435 -1.03 -20.63 -11.01
C ALA A 435 -1.66 -22.03 -11.00
N GLY A 436 -2.78 -22.24 -10.29
CA GLY A 436 -3.46 -23.54 -10.16
C GLY A 436 -3.02 -24.36 -8.94
N PHE A 437 -2.51 -23.70 -7.89
CA PHE A 437 -2.04 -24.31 -6.63
C PHE A 437 -2.84 -23.81 -5.43
N HIS A 438 -2.70 -24.48 -4.28
CA HIS A 438 -3.38 -24.07 -3.04
C HIS A 438 -2.83 -22.74 -2.51
N GLN A 439 -3.69 -21.95 -1.87
CA GLN A 439 -3.33 -20.60 -1.42
C GLN A 439 -2.24 -20.56 -0.34
N ASP A 440 -2.08 -21.63 0.45
CA ASP A 440 -1.22 -21.64 1.64
C ASP A 440 0.29 -21.77 1.29
N GLY A 441 0.63 -22.36 0.15
CA GLY A 441 2.01 -22.57 -0.31
C GLY A 441 2.43 -24.04 -0.28
N GLY A 442 3.75 -24.30 -0.31
CA GLY A 442 4.38 -25.63 -0.24
C GLY A 442 4.12 -26.60 -1.41
N SER A 443 3.06 -26.37 -2.19
CA SER A 443 2.55 -27.28 -3.21
C SER A 443 2.90 -26.88 -4.65
N TYR A 444 3.72 -25.85 -4.86
CA TYR A 444 4.12 -25.41 -6.20
C TYR A 444 5.03 -26.45 -6.88
N PHE A 445 4.45 -27.21 -7.80
CA PHE A 445 5.14 -28.24 -8.58
C PHE A 445 4.68 -28.23 -10.04
N LEU A 446 5.64 -28.17 -10.96
CA LEU A 446 5.42 -28.18 -12.39
C LEU A 446 6.03 -29.46 -12.98
N ARG A 447 5.18 -30.41 -13.39
CA ARG A 447 5.60 -31.67 -14.02
C ARG A 447 6.47 -31.51 -15.28
N ARG A 448 6.41 -30.34 -15.92
CA ARG A 448 7.20 -29.98 -17.11
C ARG A 448 8.49 -29.22 -16.79
N ASP A 449 8.85 -29.07 -15.52
CA ASP A 449 10.05 -28.39 -15.07
C ASP A 449 11.29 -29.30 -15.16
N VAL A 450 11.53 -29.83 -16.36
CA VAL A 450 12.73 -30.59 -16.70
C VAL A 450 13.74 -29.61 -17.28
N ALA A 451 14.96 -29.61 -16.75
CA ALA A 451 16.03 -28.71 -17.18
C ALA A 451 16.39 -28.95 -18.67
N PRO A 452 16.29 -27.94 -19.56
CA PRO A 452 16.73 -28.10 -20.93
C PRO A 452 18.26 -28.04 -21.07
N PRO A 453 18.82 -28.64 -22.14
CA PRO A 453 20.23 -28.48 -22.51
C PRO A 453 20.68 -27.01 -22.61
N GLU A 454 21.86 -26.71 -22.06
CA GLU A 454 22.45 -25.36 -22.02
C GLU A 454 22.69 -24.78 -23.42
N ASP A 455 23.05 -25.63 -24.40
CA ASP A 455 23.26 -25.20 -25.79
C ASP A 455 21.97 -24.71 -26.46
N LEU A 456 20.79 -25.20 -26.04
CA LEU A 456 19.49 -24.69 -26.49
C LEU A 456 19.14 -23.38 -25.78
N LEU A 457 19.45 -23.27 -24.48
CA LEU A 457 19.20 -22.06 -23.70
C LEU A 457 19.96 -20.87 -24.30
N GLN A 458 21.24 -21.05 -24.63
CA GLN A 458 22.09 -20.00 -25.23
C GLN A 458 21.63 -19.56 -26.63
N ARG A 459 20.92 -20.42 -27.38
CA ARG A 459 20.33 -20.04 -28.68
C ARG A 459 19.09 -19.13 -28.54
N ILE A 460 18.51 -19.02 -27.34
CA ILE A 460 17.32 -18.18 -27.06
C ILE A 460 17.78 -16.85 -26.45
N PHE A 461 17.45 -15.73 -27.10
CA PHE A 461 17.92 -14.39 -26.72
C PHE A 461 19.45 -14.33 -26.47
N PRO A 462 20.32 -14.75 -27.41
CA PRO A 462 21.77 -14.84 -27.20
C PRO A 462 22.41 -13.49 -26.84
N GLN A 463 21.80 -12.37 -27.24
CA GLN A 463 22.26 -11.03 -26.88
C GLN A 463 22.12 -10.72 -25.38
N ALA A 464 21.29 -11.47 -24.65
CA ALA A 464 21.00 -11.19 -23.24
C ALA A 464 22.25 -11.34 -22.35
N ASP A 465 23.07 -12.38 -22.54
CA ASP A 465 24.26 -12.60 -21.69
C ASP A 465 25.30 -11.50 -21.90
N ALA A 466 25.54 -11.12 -23.17
CA ALA A 466 26.41 -10.00 -23.52
C ALA A 466 25.94 -8.68 -22.89
N TRP A 467 24.62 -8.45 -22.81
CA TRP A 467 24.07 -7.27 -22.15
C TRP A 467 24.12 -7.34 -20.61
N ASP A 468 23.91 -8.48 -19.92
CA ASP A 468 24.06 -8.53 -18.44
C ASP A 468 25.52 -8.24 -18.04
N ILE A 469 26.48 -8.73 -18.83
CA ILE A 469 27.92 -8.44 -18.67
C ILE A 469 28.18 -6.94 -18.92
N ALA A 470 27.75 -6.40 -20.06
CA ALA A 470 28.00 -5.00 -20.42
C ALA A 470 27.35 -3.98 -19.46
N ILE A 471 26.14 -4.28 -18.96
CA ILE A 471 25.45 -3.45 -17.97
C ILE A 471 26.11 -3.56 -16.59
N ALA A 472 26.73 -4.71 -16.26
CA ALA A 472 27.46 -4.89 -15.01
C ALA A 472 28.85 -4.24 -15.01
N SER A 473 29.55 -4.21 -16.16
CA SER A 473 30.85 -3.55 -16.33
C SER A 473 30.73 -2.04 -16.59
N GLY A 474 29.64 -1.60 -17.24
CA GLY A 474 29.48 -0.23 -17.74
C GLY A 474 30.10 0.00 -19.12
N GLU A 475 30.58 -1.05 -19.78
CA GLU A 475 31.23 -1.00 -21.10
C GLU A 475 30.78 -2.19 -21.97
N ALA A 476 30.47 -1.94 -23.23
CA ALA A 476 30.18 -2.98 -24.22
C ALA A 476 31.47 -3.62 -24.76
N ALA A 477 31.34 -4.75 -25.46
CA ALA A 477 32.48 -5.52 -25.99
C ALA A 477 33.33 -4.76 -27.04
N ASP A 478 32.84 -3.64 -27.56
CA ASP A 478 33.56 -2.72 -28.46
C ASP A 478 34.23 -1.54 -27.73
N GLY A 479 34.18 -1.52 -26.38
CA GLY A 479 34.66 -0.42 -25.55
C GLY A 479 33.75 0.81 -25.51
N SER A 480 32.53 0.74 -26.07
CA SER A 480 31.57 1.84 -25.96
C SER A 480 30.91 1.88 -24.57
N PRO A 481 30.65 3.07 -24.01
CA PRO A 481 30.09 3.20 -22.66
C PRO A 481 28.62 2.76 -22.61
N VAL A 482 28.29 2.00 -21.57
CA VAL A 482 26.94 1.47 -21.30
C VAL A 482 26.43 2.02 -19.97
N GLN A 483 25.21 2.55 -19.97
CA GLN A 483 24.59 3.06 -18.76
C GLN A 483 24.27 1.91 -17.78
N ILE A 484 24.94 1.88 -16.63
CA ILE A 484 24.57 1.00 -15.51
C ILE A 484 23.16 1.37 -15.06
N ASN A 485 22.19 0.47 -15.29
CA ASN A 485 20.78 0.73 -15.05
C ASN A 485 20.06 -0.54 -14.53
N ILE A 486 19.39 -0.41 -13.39
CA ILE A 486 18.70 -1.49 -12.69
C ILE A 486 17.60 -2.13 -13.56
N ALA A 487 16.79 -1.34 -14.26
CA ALA A 487 15.70 -1.83 -15.10
C ALA A 487 16.22 -2.61 -16.31
N SER A 488 17.30 -2.15 -16.94
CA SER A 488 17.92 -2.85 -18.07
C SER A 488 18.46 -4.22 -17.65
N ARG A 489 19.18 -4.28 -16.52
CA ARG A 489 19.68 -5.52 -15.94
C ARG A 489 18.56 -6.47 -15.54
N ALA A 490 17.51 -5.95 -14.91
CA ALA A 490 16.35 -6.75 -14.47
C ALA A 490 15.55 -7.33 -15.65
N PHE A 491 15.39 -6.58 -16.74
CA PHE A 491 14.76 -7.04 -17.97
C PHE A 491 15.60 -8.12 -18.68
N VAL A 492 16.92 -7.92 -18.80
CA VAL A 492 17.83 -8.91 -19.39
C VAL A 492 17.82 -10.23 -18.61
N ARG A 493 17.92 -10.16 -17.28
CA ARG A 493 17.85 -11.35 -16.42
C ARG A 493 16.50 -12.05 -16.50
N LEU A 494 15.40 -11.30 -16.66
CA LEU A 494 14.10 -11.89 -17.00
C LEU A 494 14.14 -12.65 -18.33
N LEU A 495 14.74 -12.10 -19.40
CA LEU A 495 14.86 -12.83 -20.68
C LEU A 495 15.63 -14.16 -20.51
N ILE A 496 16.72 -14.16 -19.75
CA ILE A 496 17.47 -15.38 -19.41
C ILE A 496 16.56 -16.37 -18.65
N ARG A 497 15.81 -15.90 -17.65
CA ARG A 497 14.84 -16.70 -16.87
C ARG A 497 13.70 -17.28 -17.73
N LEU A 498 13.35 -16.63 -18.83
CA LEU A 498 12.32 -17.12 -19.78
C LEU A 498 12.83 -18.20 -20.73
N ARG A 499 14.14 -18.39 -20.91
CA ARG A 499 14.73 -19.43 -21.79
C ARG A 499 14.22 -20.85 -21.48
N PRO A 500 14.33 -21.36 -20.24
CA PRO A 500 13.83 -22.71 -19.94
C PRO A 500 12.31 -22.79 -20.01
N VAL A 501 11.60 -21.74 -19.61
CA VAL A 501 10.14 -21.67 -19.70
C VAL A 501 9.66 -21.80 -21.15
N LEU A 502 10.36 -21.17 -22.10
CA LEU A 502 10.04 -21.27 -23.52
C LEU A 502 10.15 -22.71 -24.02
N LEU A 503 11.28 -23.39 -23.76
CA LEU A 503 11.53 -24.75 -24.23
C LEU A 503 10.55 -25.76 -23.61
N GLN A 504 10.36 -25.69 -22.29
CA GLN A 504 9.43 -26.54 -21.55
C GLN A 504 7.98 -26.35 -22.02
N ASP A 505 7.50 -25.11 -22.13
CA ASP A 505 6.13 -24.84 -22.58
C ASP A 505 5.96 -25.14 -24.09
N ALA A 506 7.02 -25.01 -24.91
CA ALA A 506 7.00 -25.31 -26.34
C ALA A 506 6.77 -26.79 -26.64
N VAL A 507 7.39 -27.73 -25.92
CA VAL A 507 7.20 -29.18 -26.12
C VAL A 507 5.72 -29.58 -25.99
N LEU A 508 5.03 -29.12 -24.94
CA LEU A 508 3.62 -29.43 -24.74
C LEU A 508 2.74 -28.77 -25.83
N LEU A 509 3.02 -27.51 -26.18
CA LEU A 509 2.25 -26.79 -27.20
C LEU A 509 2.53 -27.26 -28.63
N LYS A 510 3.70 -27.83 -28.91
CA LYS A 510 4.05 -28.48 -30.18
C LYS A 510 3.32 -29.82 -30.34
N LYS A 511 3.18 -30.59 -29.25
CA LYS A 511 2.35 -31.81 -29.20
C LYS A 511 0.86 -31.52 -29.38
N GLU A 512 0.32 -30.47 -28.77
CA GLU A 512 -1.13 -30.13 -28.84
C GLU A 512 -1.50 -29.29 -30.08
N TYR A 513 -0.59 -28.43 -30.56
CA TYR A 513 -0.80 -27.51 -31.68
C TYR A 513 0.40 -27.53 -32.66
N PRO A 514 0.65 -28.64 -33.38
CA PRO A 514 1.79 -28.79 -34.29
C PRO A 514 1.77 -27.81 -35.48
N GLN A 515 0.63 -27.22 -35.79
CA GLN A 515 0.45 -26.25 -36.88
C GLN A 515 0.95 -24.83 -36.56
N LEU A 516 1.46 -24.55 -35.36
CA LEU A 516 1.85 -23.18 -35.00
C LEU A 516 3.10 -22.72 -35.75
N TYR A 517 3.04 -21.50 -36.31
CA TYR A 517 4.11 -20.90 -37.11
C TYR A 517 5.43 -20.78 -36.35
N LEU A 518 5.39 -20.68 -35.01
CA LEU A 518 6.58 -20.66 -34.15
C LEU A 518 7.48 -21.87 -34.39
N TRP A 519 6.90 -23.05 -34.61
CA TRP A 519 7.63 -24.30 -34.75
C TRP A 519 8.43 -24.37 -36.05
N SER A 520 8.10 -23.56 -37.06
CA SER A 520 8.90 -23.45 -38.30
C SER A 520 10.33 -22.93 -38.07
N HIS A 521 10.62 -22.32 -36.91
CA HIS A 521 11.96 -21.87 -36.57
C HIS A 521 12.92 -23.06 -36.36
N ALA A 522 14.11 -22.99 -36.96
CA ALA A 522 15.06 -24.12 -37.03
C ALA A 522 15.45 -24.73 -35.67
N MET A 523 15.42 -23.92 -34.59
CA MET A 523 15.64 -24.39 -33.22
C MET A 523 14.72 -25.55 -32.80
N PHE A 524 13.45 -25.55 -33.21
CA PHE A 524 12.50 -26.60 -32.80
C PHE A 524 12.61 -27.89 -33.64
N HIS A 525 13.60 -27.93 -34.53
CA HIS A 525 13.99 -29.04 -35.38
C HIS A 525 15.46 -29.45 -35.17
N SER A 526 16.21 -28.81 -34.26
CA SER A 526 17.58 -29.22 -33.96
C SER A 526 17.57 -30.52 -33.16
N GLU A 527 18.60 -31.35 -33.37
CA GLU A 527 18.79 -32.64 -32.71
C GLU A 527 18.61 -32.55 -31.19
N ALA A 528 19.35 -31.64 -30.53
CA ALA A 528 19.22 -31.37 -29.10
C ALA A 528 17.79 -31.01 -28.64
N PHE A 529 16.99 -30.33 -29.48
CA PHE A 529 15.59 -30.04 -29.13
C PHE A 529 14.71 -31.27 -29.25
N VAL A 530 14.92 -32.11 -30.27
CA VAL A 530 14.16 -33.36 -30.48
C VAL A 530 14.48 -34.40 -29.40
N GLU A 531 15.73 -34.47 -28.96
CA GLU A 531 16.16 -35.27 -27.81
C GLU A 531 15.46 -34.79 -26.52
N TYR A 532 15.53 -33.49 -26.23
CA TYR A 532 14.86 -32.88 -25.08
C TYR A 532 13.33 -33.03 -25.11
N GLU A 533 12.70 -32.84 -26.27
CA GLU A 533 11.27 -33.08 -26.50
C GLU A 533 10.92 -34.53 -26.16
N THR A 534 11.74 -35.48 -26.61
CA THR A 534 11.56 -36.91 -26.32
C THR A 534 11.73 -37.23 -24.83
N GLU A 535 12.72 -36.64 -24.15
CA GLU A 535 12.95 -36.83 -22.72
C GLU A 535 11.80 -36.25 -21.87
N LEU A 536 11.42 -35.00 -22.12
CA LEU A 536 10.34 -34.33 -21.39
C LEU A 536 9.00 -35.04 -21.59
N LEU A 537 8.69 -35.52 -22.80
CA LEU A 537 7.48 -36.32 -23.02
C LEU A 537 7.51 -37.64 -22.24
N LYS A 538 8.65 -38.36 -22.23
CA LYS A 538 8.82 -39.57 -21.38
C LYS A 538 8.69 -39.29 -19.88
N ALA A 539 9.09 -38.11 -19.42
CA ALA A 539 8.90 -37.69 -18.02
C ALA A 539 7.41 -37.39 -17.71
N LEU A 540 6.67 -36.85 -18.69
CA LEU A 540 5.24 -36.55 -18.58
C LEU A 540 4.34 -37.78 -18.72
N ASP A 541 4.78 -38.84 -19.41
CA ASP A 541 4.01 -40.08 -19.55
C ASP A 541 4.02 -40.96 -18.27
N LYS A 542 4.89 -40.66 -17.29
CA LYS A 542 4.87 -41.31 -15.97
C LYS A 542 3.56 -40.96 -15.23
N PRO A 543 2.85 -41.92 -14.62
CA PRO A 543 1.59 -41.65 -13.92
C PRO A 543 1.80 -40.86 -12.62
N ASP A 544 0.79 -40.06 -12.21
CA ASP A 544 0.81 -39.24 -10.98
C ASP A 544 0.97 -40.07 -9.67
N THR A 545 0.83 -41.39 -9.74
CA THR A 545 0.95 -42.32 -8.61
C THR A 545 2.40 -42.66 -8.27
N SER A 546 3.13 -41.69 -7.74
CA SER A 546 4.13 -41.98 -6.71
C SER A 546 3.70 -41.28 -5.43
N GLY A 547 3.49 -42.05 -4.36
CA GLY A 547 3.16 -41.50 -3.04
C GLY A 547 4.16 -40.43 -2.58
N HIS A 548 5.39 -40.46 -3.11
CA HIS A 548 6.40 -39.43 -2.87
C HIS A 548 5.98 -38.01 -3.26
N ASP A 549 5.18 -37.76 -4.30
CA ASP A 549 4.85 -36.37 -4.70
C ASP A 549 3.69 -35.79 -3.89
N GLN A 550 2.71 -36.63 -3.52
CA GLN A 550 1.69 -36.26 -2.54
C GLN A 550 2.31 -36.09 -1.15
N LEU A 551 3.21 -37.00 -0.73
CA LEU A 551 4.01 -36.83 0.48
C LEU A 551 4.85 -35.56 0.40
N ARG A 552 5.55 -35.27 -0.71
CA ARG A 552 6.41 -34.07 -0.83
C ARG A 552 5.61 -32.75 -0.78
N ALA A 553 4.40 -32.72 -1.33
CA ALA A 553 3.50 -31.57 -1.21
C ALA A 553 2.86 -31.40 0.19
N VAL A 554 2.79 -32.48 0.98
CA VAL A 554 2.20 -32.49 2.33
C VAL A 554 3.28 -32.49 3.43
N LEU A 555 4.54 -32.82 3.11
CA LEU A 555 5.65 -32.95 4.05
C LEU A 555 6.03 -31.63 4.71
N SER A 556 5.96 -30.51 3.99
CA SER A 556 6.16 -29.19 4.58
C SER A 556 5.04 -28.83 5.57
N LEU A 557 3.79 -29.14 5.22
CA LEU A 557 2.63 -28.93 6.10
C LEU A 557 2.68 -29.84 7.34
N LEU A 558 3.08 -31.10 7.17
CA LEU A 558 3.31 -32.03 8.29
C LEU A 558 4.49 -31.57 9.16
N ALA A 559 5.58 -31.07 8.59
CA ALA A 559 6.71 -30.54 9.35
C ALA A 559 6.30 -29.31 10.17
N GLU A 560 5.61 -28.34 9.57
CA GLU A 560 5.05 -27.18 10.28
C GLU A 560 4.05 -27.60 11.35
N GLN A 561 3.17 -28.56 11.08
CA GLN A 561 2.16 -29.03 12.03
C GLN A 561 2.78 -29.85 13.19
N ILE A 562 3.83 -30.64 12.93
CA ILE A 562 4.61 -31.33 13.97
C ILE A 562 5.38 -30.31 14.82
N GLN A 563 5.98 -29.28 14.22
CA GLN A 563 6.71 -28.24 14.94
C GLN A 563 5.78 -27.31 15.75
N ALA A 564 4.59 -27.01 15.22
CA ALA A 564 3.55 -26.29 15.94
C ALA A 564 3.01 -27.14 17.11
N HIS A 565 2.78 -28.44 16.90
CA HIS A 565 2.36 -29.33 17.98
C HIS A 565 3.47 -29.49 19.03
N SER A 566 4.73 -29.66 18.65
CA SER A 566 5.83 -29.80 19.61
C SER A 566 6.03 -28.53 20.43
N SER A 567 5.89 -27.34 19.82
CA SER A 567 5.98 -26.07 20.54
C SER A 567 4.79 -25.84 21.48
N ALA A 568 3.56 -26.20 21.08
CA ALA A 568 2.40 -26.18 21.96
C ALA A 568 2.52 -27.18 23.13
N THR A 569 3.04 -28.39 22.88
CA THR A 569 3.29 -29.39 23.93
C THR A 569 4.41 -28.95 24.88
N GLN A 570 5.48 -28.33 24.37
CA GLN A 570 6.52 -27.74 25.22
C GLN A 570 5.95 -26.62 26.11
N GLN A 571 5.17 -25.69 25.55
CA GLN A 571 4.51 -24.63 26.33
C GLN A 571 3.62 -25.21 27.43
N HIS A 572 2.82 -26.23 27.13
CA HIS A 572 1.95 -26.86 28.13
C HIS A 572 2.75 -27.57 29.24
N VAL A 573 3.89 -28.20 28.91
CA VAL A 573 4.80 -28.79 29.90
C VAL A 573 5.49 -27.72 30.75
N ASP A 574 5.95 -26.62 30.15
CA ASP A 574 6.57 -25.50 30.86
C ASP A 574 5.57 -24.80 31.82
N GLU A 575 4.31 -24.63 31.40
CA GLU A 575 3.22 -24.13 32.26
C GLU A 575 2.94 -25.10 33.41
N GLY A 576 2.81 -26.40 33.15
CA GLY A 576 2.59 -27.41 34.20
C GLY A 576 3.75 -27.53 35.20
N LEU A 577 5.00 -27.38 34.74
CA LEU A 577 6.18 -27.31 35.61
C LEU A 577 6.21 -26.04 36.46
N LYS A 578 5.72 -24.92 35.92
CA LYS A 578 5.59 -23.66 36.66
C LYS A 578 4.51 -23.74 37.73
N ASP A 579 3.34 -24.29 37.42
CA ASP A 579 2.25 -24.47 38.39
C ASP A 579 2.69 -25.40 39.53
N LEU A 580 3.33 -26.54 39.20
CA LEU A 580 3.92 -27.44 40.20
C LEU A 580 4.98 -26.75 41.08
N ARG A 581 5.79 -25.86 40.51
CA ARG A 581 6.78 -25.07 41.27
C ARG A 581 6.09 -24.09 42.24
N GLU A 582 5.04 -23.43 41.80
CA GLU A 582 4.27 -22.51 42.66
C GLU A 582 3.54 -23.25 43.79
N ASP A 583 3.01 -24.45 43.53
CA ASP A 583 2.38 -25.28 44.57
C ASP A 583 3.41 -25.79 45.59
N ILE A 584 4.59 -26.22 45.16
CA ILE A 584 5.70 -26.57 46.07
C ILE A 584 6.12 -25.38 46.93
N GLU A 585 6.15 -24.15 46.38
CA GLU A 585 6.45 -22.94 47.17
C GLU A 585 5.36 -22.66 48.21
N ARG A 586 4.07 -22.75 47.85
CA ARG A 586 2.93 -22.60 48.78
C ARG A 586 2.95 -23.63 49.92
N ASP A 587 3.21 -24.89 49.60
CA ASP A 587 3.31 -25.96 50.60
C ASP A 587 4.50 -25.73 51.54
N LEU A 588 5.64 -25.24 51.02
CA LEU A 588 6.79 -24.89 51.86
C LEU A 588 6.49 -23.72 52.80
N GLU A 589 5.76 -22.70 52.33
CA GLU A 589 5.31 -21.57 53.14
C GLU A 589 4.40 -22.04 54.29
N MET A 590 3.40 -22.90 54.01
CA MET A 590 2.54 -23.49 55.04
C MET A 590 3.32 -24.29 56.10
N VAL A 591 4.33 -25.07 55.68
CA VAL A 591 5.19 -25.82 56.62
C VAL A 591 6.03 -24.87 57.48
N VAL A 592 6.52 -23.76 56.92
CA VAL A 592 7.26 -22.74 57.67
C VAL A 592 6.36 -22.03 58.68
N GLU A 593 5.14 -21.65 58.32
CA GLU A 593 4.17 -21.05 59.25
C GLU A 593 3.80 -22.01 60.39
N LEU A 594 3.57 -23.29 60.09
CA LEU A 594 3.29 -24.32 61.09
C LEU A 594 4.44 -24.46 62.11
N LEU A 595 5.68 -24.49 61.63
CA LEU A 595 6.87 -24.56 62.49
C LEU A 595 7.07 -23.28 63.34
N GLN A 596 6.70 -22.11 62.83
CA GLN A 596 6.69 -20.87 63.60
C GLN A 596 5.62 -20.91 64.70
N GLY A 597 4.39 -21.31 64.38
CA GLY A 597 3.31 -21.43 65.36
C GLY A 597 3.63 -22.40 66.51
N ILE A 598 4.25 -23.55 66.21
CA ILE A 598 4.73 -24.50 67.24
C ILE A 598 5.78 -23.85 68.16
N ARG A 599 6.71 -23.06 67.59
CA ARG A 599 7.74 -22.36 68.37
C ARG A 599 7.15 -21.26 69.26
N GLU A 600 6.17 -20.51 68.76
CA GLU A 600 5.46 -19.50 69.55
C GLU A 600 4.68 -20.15 70.71
N GLN A 601 4.02 -21.29 70.47
CA GLN A 601 3.31 -22.04 71.51
C GLN A 601 4.26 -22.54 72.61
N GLN A 602 5.44 -23.05 72.25
CA GLN A 602 6.48 -23.42 73.23
C GLN A 602 6.98 -22.20 74.02
N GLN A 603 7.15 -21.04 73.37
CA GLN A 603 7.58 -19.81 74.03
C GLN A 603 6.52 -19.27 74.99
N GLN A 604 5.22 -19.40 74.65
CA GLN A 604 4.12 -19.06 75.55
C GLN A 604 4.11 -19.96 76.79
N GLN A 605 4.23 -21.29 76.62
CA GLN A 605 4.33 -22.23 77.75
C GLN A 605 5.53 -21.92 78.66
N MET A 606 6.69 -21.61 78.09
CA MET A 606 7.87 -21.16 78.84
C MET A 606 7.62 -19.86 79.62
N ASN A 607 6.91 -18.90 79.02
CA ASN A 607 6.58 -17.63 79.66
C ASN A 607 5.55 -17.80 80.80
N GLU A 608 4.55 -18.67 80.65
CA GLU A 608 3.60 -19.03 81.70
C GLU A 608 4.28 -19.79 82.86
N MET A 609 5.20 -20.70 82.54
CA MET A 609 6.05 -21.36 83.54
C MET A 609 6.91 -20.34 84.30
N HIS A 610 7.51 -19.36 83.61
CA HIS A 610 8.24 -18.28 84.29
C HIS A 610 7.33 -17.36 85.14
N ALA A 611 6.11 -17.08 84.69
CA ALA A 611 5.14 -16.26 85.43
C ALA A 611 4.65 -16.96 86.71
N THR A 612 4.31 -18.25 86.63
CA THR A 612 3.93 -19.07 87.80
C THR A 612 5.09 -19.22 88.78
N MET A 613 6.32 -19.44 88.31
CA MET A 613 7.51 -19.52 89.16
C MET A 613 7.81 -18.20 89.89
N ARG A 614 7.64 -17.05 89.22
CA ARG A 614 7.71 -15.72 89.88
C ARG A 614 6.59 -15.51 90.90
N GLY A 615 5.37 -15.98 90.60
CA GLY A 615 4.23 -15.90 91.53
C GLY A 615 4.48 -16.67 92.82
N ILE A 616 5.00 -17.91 92.72
CA ILE A 616 5.38 -18.74 93.87
C ILE A 616 6.50 -18.06 94.68
N LEU A 617 7.53 -17.53 94.02
CA LEU A 617 8.64 -16.85 94.70
C LEU A 617 8.16 -15.57 95.42
N GLY A 618 7.30 -14.79 94.78
CA GLY A 618 6.70 -13.58 95.37
C GLY A 618 5.80 -13.91 96.58
N PHE A 619 5.03 -15.00 96.52
CA PHE A 619 4.23 -15.47 97.66
C PHE A 619 5.10 -15.91 98.84
N LEU A 620 6.20 -16.65 98.59
CA LEU A 620 7.15 -17.06 99.63
C LEU A 620 7.85 -15.86 100.30
N LEU A 621 8.22 -14.84 99.52
CA LEU A 621 8.81 -13.59 100.03
C LEU A 621 7.81 -12.73 100.82
N ALA A 622 6.51 -12.82 100.53
CA ALA A 622 5.47 -12.09 101.26
C ALA A 622 5.05 -12.77 102.59
N ALA A 623 5.29 -14.08 102.75
CA ALA A 623 4.80 -14.85 103.90
C ALA A 623 5.65 -14.70 105.19
N ASN A 624 6.95 -14.38 105.08
CA ASN A 624 7.86 -14.29 106.22
C ASN A 624 8.13 -12.83 106.61
N GLY A 625 7.14 -12.18 107.23
CA GLY A 625 7.17 -10.76 107.59
C GLY A 625 8.43 -10.32 108.36
N GLY A 626 9.21 -9.42 107.75
CA GLY A 626 10.37 -8.75 108.33
C GLY A 626 10.55 -7.35 107.72
N PRO A 627 10.81 -6.29 108.52
CA PRO A 627 10.72 -4.92 108.04
C PRO A 627 12.03 -4.34 107.50
N SER A 628 11.86 -3.31 106.64
CA SER A 628 12.82 -2.26 106.26
C SER A 628 14.14 -2.65 105.59
N LEU A 629 14.38 -2.11 104.39
CA LEU A 629 15.58 -1.33 104.03
C LEU A 629 15.34 -0.66 102.67
N SER A 630 15.05 0.64 102.68
CA SER A 630 14.65 1.40 101.48
C SER A 630 15.86 1.87 100.65
N SER A 631 16.46 0.95 99.87
CA SER A 631 17.27 1.25 98.67
C SER A 631 17.61 -0.04 97.89
N PRO A 632 16.89 -0.37 96.80
CA PRO A 632 17.12 -1.59 96.04
C PRO A 632 18.17 -1.38 94.93
N SER A 633 19.44 -1.62 95.25
CA SER A 633 20.53 -1.76 94.27
C SER A 633 21.49 -2.89 94.61
N SER A 634 20.97 -4.10 94.91
CA SER A 634 21.78 -5.34 95.03
C SER A 634 20.91 -6.62 95.05
N LEU A 635 20.29 -6.98 93.93
CA LEU A 635 19.93 -8.40 93.64
C LEU A 635 20.21 -8.82 92.18
N THR A 636 20.85 -7.95 91.39
CA THR A 636 21.26 -8.23 90.01
C THR A 636 22.54 -9.08 89.91
N THR A 637 23.15 -9.48 91.03
CA THR A 637 24.58 -9.85 91.11
C THR A 637 24.84 -11.28 91.61
N LEU A 638 23.87 -12.20 91.53
CA LEU A 638 24.06 -13.60 91.98
C LEU A 638 23.80 -14.70 90.93
N LEU A 639 23.35 -14.35 89.72
CA LEU A 639 23.11 -15.32 88.63
C LEU A 639 23.68 -14.86 87.26
N GLY A 640 24.46 -13.78 87.24
CA GLY A 640 24.87 -13.07 86.02
C GLY A 640 26.30 -13.33 85.54
N SER A 641 26.73 -14.58 85.36
CA SER A 641 28.04 -14.86 84.72
C SER A 641 28.20 -16.30 84.19
N ILE A 642 27.66 -16.56 83.00
CA ILE A 642 28.24 -17.54 82.05
C ILE A 642 28.41 -16.84 80.69
N SER A 643 29.66 -16.46 80.40
CA SER A 643 30.36 -16.35 79.10
C SER A 643 29.51 -16.33 77.80
N SER A 644 29.41 -15.21 77.05
CA SER A 644 30.37 -14.67 76.03
C SER A 644 30.46 -15.50 74.73
N SER A 645 30.43 -14.99 73.48
CA SER A 645 30.51 -13.63 72.90
C SER A 645 29.85 -13.65 71.47
N SER A 646 29.90 -12.68 70.54
CA SER A 646 30.67 -11.42 70.35
C SER A 646 30.01 -10.44 69.33
N SER A 647 30.49 -9.19 69.31
CA SER A 647 30.75 -8.29 68.15
C SER A 647 29.81 -8.32 66.90
N SER A 648 28.92 -7.34 66.69
CA SER A 648 29.12 -6.02 66.02
C SER A 648 29.29 -6.07 64.48
N SER A 649 28.68 -5.23 63.63
CA SER A 649 27.80 -4.05 63.84
C SER A 649 27.24 -3.50 62.50
N SER A 650 25.98 -3.00 62.49
CA SER A 650 25.40 -1.89 61.66
C SER A 650 25.61 -1.85 60.12
N LEU A 651 24.61 -1.52 59.30
CA LEU A 651 23.99 -0.18 59.21
C LEU A 651 22.48 -0.16 58.83
N VAL A 652 21.89 1.03 59.04
CA VAL A 652 20.44 1.34 59.14
C VAL A 652 19.92 2.06 57.85
N PRO A 653 18.68 2.64 57.80
CA PRO A 653 17.52 2.30 56.94
C PRO A 653 17.40 3.19 55.65
N THR A 654 16.30 3.43 54.92
CA THR A 654 14.80 3.28 54.97
C THR A 654 14.26 3.32 53.50
N SER A 655 13.01 3.02 53.09
CA SER A 655 11.81 2.47 53.75
C SER A 655 10.81 1.82 52.75
N THR A 656 9.98 0.92 53.28
CA THR A 656 8.51 0.74 53.18
C THR A 656 7.66 1.82 52.43
N THR A 657 6.50 1.54 51.81
CA THR A 657 5.54 0.41 51.93
C THR A 657 4.54 0.35 50.72
N VAL A 658 4.13 -0.87 50.30
CA VAL A 658 2.79 -1.40 49.82
C VAL A 658 1.70 -0.50 49.17
N VAL A 659 0.56 -0.95 48.61
CA VAL A 659 -0.13 -2.27 48.46
C VAL A 659 -0.91 -2.23 47.11
N ALA A 660 -0.84 -3.26 46.27
CA ALA A 660 -1.80 -4.37 46.12
C ALA A 660 -3.22 -4.02 45.60
N ALA A 661 -3.77 -4.93 44.80
CA ALA A 661 -5.12 -4.92 44.25
C ALA A 661 -5.69 -6.34 44.28
N ALA A 662 -7.01 -6.49 44.37
CA ALA A 662 -7.69 -7.77 44.15
C ALA A 662 -9.16 -7.58 43.72
N THR A 663 -9.66 -8.59 43.01
CA THR A 663 -11.04 -8.81 42.58
C THR A 663 -11.85 -9.50 43.72
N THR A 664 -13.11 -9.95 43.64
CA THR A 664 -14.03 -10.31 42.54
C THR A 664 -15.49 -10.35 43.04
N ASP A 665 -16.44 -10.53 42.10
CA ASP A 665 -17.62 -11.46 42.16
C ASP A 665 -19.10 -10.97 42.20
N THR A 666 -19.97 -11.90 41.79
CA THR A 666 -21.36 -11.79 41.26
C THR A 666 -22.50 -11.33 42.18
N ALA A 667 -23.56 -10.72 41.59
CA ALA A 667 -24.99 -11.14 41.67
C ALA A 667 -25.96 -10.22 40.88
N VAL A 668 -27.18 -10.70 40.58
CA VAL A 668 -28.26 -10.00 39.82
C VAL A 668 -29.49 -9.76 40.71
N PRO A 669 -30.21 -8.63 40.57
CA PRO A 669 -31.67 -8.68 40.39
C PRO A 669 -32.22 -7.74 39.28
N ARG A 670 -33.55 -7.61 39.21
CA ARG A 670 -34.35 -7.35 37.98
C ARG A 670 -35.43 -6.25 38.24
N ILE A 671 -36.02 -5.70 37.16
CA ILE A 671 -37.34 -4.98 37.08
C ILE A 671 -37.34 -3.43 37.21
N GLY A 672 -38.17 -2.76 36.36
CA GLY A 672 -38.73 -1.40 36.58
C GLY A 672 -38.16 -0.27 35.69
N GLN A 673 -38.46 -0.13 34.40
CA GLN A 673 -39.70 0.36 33.75
C GLN A 673 -40.14 1.82 34.07
N ARG A 674 -40.43 2.59 33.00
CA ARG A 674 -41.24 3.84 32.92
C ARG A 674 -40.67 5.11 33.57
N SER A 675 -41.15 6.34 33.26
CA SER A 675 -41.67 7.00 32.03
C SER A 675 -42.02 8.46 32.38
N GLY A 676 -41.99 9.38 31.42
CA GLY A 676 -42.51 10.76 31.55
C GLY A 676 -41.43 11.82 31.30
N SER A 677 -41.45 12.69 30.28
CA SER A 677 -42.52 13.41 29.55
C SER A 677 -43.10 14.65 30.26
N ALA A 678 -42.48 15.81 30.00
CA ALA A 678 -43.10 17.13 29.84
C ALA A 678 -42.10 18.01 29.05
N ALA A 679 -42.41 18.56 27.86
CA ALA A 679 -43.10 19.84 27.63
C ALA A 679 -42.37 21.04 28.31
N ARG A 680 -42.02 22.15 27.63
CA ARG A 680 -42.68 22.83 26.49
C ARG A 680 -41.70 23.81 25.76
N SER A 681 -42.19 24.43 24.69
CA SER A 681 -41.71 25.65 23.96
C SER A 681 -40.93 26.70 24.78
N SER A 682 -40.06 27.58 24.25
CA SER A 682 -39.65 27.95 22.87
C SER A 682 -38.55 29.01 22.89
N SER A 683 -37.66 29.08 21.89
CA SER A 683 -37.17 30.34 21.29
C SER A 683 -36.08 30.07 20.24
N VAL A 684 -36.08 30.85 19.15
CA VAL A 684 -34.97 30.86 18.19
C VAL A 684 -33.80 31.58 18.85
N ARG A 685 -32.69 30.86 19.07
CA ARG A 685 -31.40 31.45 19.39
C ARG A 685 -30.44 31.24 18.24
N VAL A 686 -29.57 32.22 18.01
CA VAL A 686 -28.36 32.06 17.20
C VAL A 686 -27.66 30.79 17.68
N ALA A 687 -27.32 29.89 16.76
CA ALA A 687 -26.64 28.65 17.11
C ALA A 687 -25.22 28.96 17.60
N GLU A 688 -25.07 29.18 18.91
CA GLU A 688 -23.80 28.96 19.60
C GLU A 688 -23.25 27.62 19.13
N ARG A 689 -22.01 27.61 18.62
CA ARG A 689 -21.32 26.38 18.24
C ARG A 689 -21.05 25.57 19.51
N MET A 690 -22.04 24.80 19.94
CA MET A 690 -21.91 23.91 21.09
C MET A 690 -20.68 23.02 20.88
N MET A 691 -19.71 23.18 21.77
CA MET A 691 -18.45 22.46 21.72
C MET A 691 -18.73 20.93 21.72
N PRO A 692 -18.25 20.17 20.73
CA PRO A 692 -18.46 18.73 20.70
C PRO A 692 -17.90 18.06 21.96
N ALA A 693 -18.69 17.18 22.57
CA ALA A 693 -18.25 16.39 23.73
C ALA A 693 -17.20 15.36 23.29
N MET A 694 -15.93 15.77 23.23
CA MET A 694 -14.79 14.94 22.82
C MET A 694 -13.98 14.49 24.04
N SER A 695 -13.54 13.24 24.03
CA SER A 695 -12.45 12.76 24.88
C SER A 695 -11.46 11.98 24.00
N GLN A 696 -10.17 12.07 24.31
CA GLN A 696 -9.13 11.35 23.58
C GLN A 696 -9.20 9.85 23.91
N ASP A 697 -9.10 9.01 22.88
CA ASP A 697 -9.27 7.57 22.99
C ASP A 697 -8.09 6.94 23.72
N ARG A 698 -8.32 6.48 24.96
CA ARG A 698 -7.29 5.93 25.83
C ARG A 698 -6.77 4.55 25.39
N GLY A 699 -7.43 3.88 24.45
CA GLY A 699 -7.02 2.58 23.90
C GLY A 699 -5.92 2.63 22.83
N ILE A 700 -5.58 3.82 22.33
CA ILE A 700 -4.53 3.99 21.30
C ILE A 700 -3.15 3.56 21.84
N SER A 701 -2.49 2.66 21.10
CA SER A 701 -1.21 2.05 21.48
C SER A 701 -0.03 2.30 20.51
N SER A 702 -0.28 2.93 19.35
CA SER A 702 0.74 3.21 18.31
C SER A 702 0.81 4.70 17.93
N CYS A 703 1.97 5.15 17.44
CA CYS A 703 2.14 6.53 16.97
C CYS A 703 1.28 6.80 15.72
N ALA A 704 1.07 5.79 14.87
CA ALA A 704 0.22 5.87 13.68
C ALA A 704 -1.23 6.21 14.01
N GLU A 705 -1.81 5.55 15.01
CA GLU A 705 -3.18 5.80 15.44
C GLU A 705 -3.33 7.10 16.23
N LEU A 706 -2.31 7.45 17.04
CA LEU A 706 -2.26 8.73 17.73
C LEU A 706 -2.24 9.92 16.75
N TRP A 707 -1.43 9.81 15.69
CA TRP A 707 -1.38 10.84 14.66
C TRP A 707 -2.67 10.92 13.84
N ARG A 708 -3.34 9.79 13.59
CA ARG A 708 -4.65 9.72 12.96
C ARG A 708 -5.72 10.41 13.82
N GLU A 709 -5.73 10.19 15.14
CA GLU A 709 -6.56 10.94 16.07
C GLU A 709 -6.27 12.45 16.01
N TYR A 710 -4.99 12.81 15.90
CA TYR A 710 -4.57 14.21 15.87
C TYR A 710 -4.96 14.96 14.59
N LYS A 711 -4.73 14.36 13.41
CA LYS A 711 -4.96 14.98 12.09
C LYS A 711 -6.35 14.73 11.49
N ASP A 712 -6.86 13.50 11.60
CA ASP A 712 -8.06 13.05 10.87
C ASP A 712 -9.27 12.84 11.80
N GLY A 713 -9.03 12.58 13.09
CA GLY A 713 -10.05 12.16 14.05
C GLY A 713 -10.28 10.65 14.09
N LEU A 714 -11.04 10.19 15.08
CA LEU A 714 -11.38 8.77 15.30
C LEU A 714 -12.85 8.61 15.67
N LYS A 715 -13.44 7.44 15.36
CA LYS A 715 -14.79 7.04 15.80
C LYS A 715 -15.91 8.05 15.47
N GLY A 716 -15.71 8.87 14.43
CA GLY A 716 -16.65 9.94 14.03
C GLY A 716 -16.48 11.25 14.78
N MET A 717 -15.52 11.35 15.70
CA MET A 717 -15.16 12.57 16.41
C MET A 717 -14.26 13.46 15.54
N PRO A 718 -14.28 14.80 15.71
CA PRO A 718 -13.32 15.70 15.07
C PRO A 718 -11.87 15.36 15.42
N SER A 719 -10.94 15.77 14.57
CA SER A 719 -9.50 15.69 14.84
C SER A 719 -9.09 16.57 16.03
N VAL A 720 -8.10 16.15 16.82
CA VAL A 720 -7.58 16.94 17.95
C VAL A 720 -7.04 18.31 17.48
N GLU A 721 -6.36 18.36 16.32
CA GLU A 721 -5.83 19.61 15.74
C GLU A 721 -6.94 20.64 15.46
N HIS A 722 -8.08 20.20 14.90
CA HIS A 722 -9.29 21.04 14.75
C HIS A 722 -9.89 21.48 16.09
N MET A 723 -9.93 20.61 17.09
CA MET A 723 -10.50 20.93 18.40
C MET A 723 -9.67 21.97 19.17
N ASP A 724 -8.34 21.88 19.10
CA ASP A 724 -7.45 22.90 19.63
C ASP A 724 -7.54 24.22 18.84
N SER A 725 -7.76 24.17 17.52
CA SER A 725 -7.91 25.36 16.68
C SER A 725 -9.21 26.13 16.91
N GLU A 726 -10.34 25.46 17.15
CA GLU A 726 -11.66 26.09 17.30
C GLU A 726 -12.03 26.36 18.77
N TRP A 727 -11.58 25.54 19.72
CA TRP A 727 -11.97 25.64 21.15
C TRP A 727 -10.78 25.67 22.13
N GLY A 728 -9.53 25.62 21.65
CA GLY A 728 -8.33 25.76 22.49
C GLY A 728 -8.28 24.73 23.62
N ALA A 729 -8.11 25.20 24.87
CA ALA A 729 -8.09 24.33 26.05
C ALA A 729 -9.49 23.97 26.59
N ALA A 730 -10.57 24.61 26.11
CA ALA A 730 -11.91 24.49 26.71
C ALA A 730 -12.49 23.07 26.64
N TRP A 731 -12.15 22.30 25.59
CA TRP A 731 -12.58 20.92 25.42
C TRP A 731 -11.84 19.92 26.34
N ARG A 732 -10.81 20.36 27.08
CA ARG A 732 -9.95 19.55 27.96
C ARG A 732 -10.10 19.95 29.43
N ALA A 733 -11.34 20.05 29.90
CA ALA A 733 -11.67 20.57 31.23
C ALA A 733 -11.13 19.74 32.42
N SER A 734 -10.90 18.43 32.26
CA SER A 734 -10.41 17.57 33.35
C SER A 734 -8.87 17.54 33.43
N GLU A 735 -8.32 17.58 34.65
CA GLU A 735 -6.86 17.52 34.86
C GLU A 735 -6.26 16.20 34.35
N LYS A 736 -7.02 15.09 34.42
CA LYS A 736 -6.62 13.78 33.89
C LYS A 736 -6.49 13.82 32.36
N ASP A 737 -7.40 14.51 31.67
CA ASP A 737 -7.36 14.64 30.21
C ASP A 737 -6.29 15.64 29.77
N ARG A 738 -6.05 16.72 30.53
CA ARG A 738 -4.94 17.64 30.27
C ARG A 738 -3.58 16.94 30.34
N LYS A 739 -3.32 16.14 31.38
CA LYS A 739 -2.07 15.34 31.51
C LYS A 739 -1.93 14.28 30.42
N HIS A 740 -3.05 13.71 29.94
CA HIS A 740 -3.05 12.75 28.83
C HIS A 740 -2.74 13.42 27.48
N TYR A 741 -3.37 14.56 27.22
CA TYR A 741 -3.13 15.43 26.07
C TYR A 741 -1.66 15.88 26.01
N GLU A 742 -1.10 16.39 27.10
CA GLU A 742 0.32 16.81 27.16
C GLU A 742 1.28 15.67 26.79
N ARG A 743 1.04 14.45 27.30
CA ARG A 743 1.83 13.27 26.94
C ARG A 743 1.76 12.96 25.45
N ARG A 744 0.56 13.07 24.85
CA ARG A 744 0.33 12.86 23.42
C ARG A 744 0.98 13.94 22.56
N MET A 745 0.87 15.21 22.95
CA MET A 745 1.45 16.33 22.21
C MET A 745 2.98 16.32 22.17
N ARG A 746 3.68 15.75 23.15
CA ARG A 746 5.14 15.53 23.04
C ARG A 746 5.51 14.58 21.89
N ILE A 747 4.73 13.53 21.68
CA ILE A 747 4.96 12.57 20.59
C ILE A 747 4.65 13.23 19.25
N ILE A 748 3.53 13.95 19.16
CA ILE A 748 3.11 14.71 17.96
C ILE A 748 4.13 15.80 17.61
N GLY A 749 4.65 16.51 18.62
CA GLY A 749 5.75 17.48 18.48
C GLY A 749 6.99 16.81 17.90
N LYS A 750 7.47 15.72 18.52
CA LYS A 750 8.68 15.01 18.04
C LYS A 750 8.52 14.47 16.61
N ILE A 751 7.32 14.11 16.15
CA ILE A 751 7.06 13.76 14.74
C ILE A 751 7.25 14.97 13.82
N LYS A 752 6.73 16.16 14.19
CA LYS A 752 6.92 17.40 13.44
C LYS A 752 8.41 17.81 13.43
N ASP A 753 9.10 17.70 14.56
CA ASP A 753 10.52 18.02 14.68
C ASP A 753 11.39 17.09 13.82
N LEU A 754 11.14 15.77 13.87
CA LEU A 754 11.87 14.78 13.06
C LEU A 754 11.65 14.97 11.56
N ALA A 755 10.48 15.45 11.14
CA ALA A 755 10.20 15.78 9.75
C ALA A 755 11.11 16.90 9.24
N VAL A 756 11.28 17.96 10.05
CA VAL A 756 12.18 19.08 9.75
C VAL A 756 13.65 18.64 9.83
N GLU A 757 14.04 17.94 10.91
CA GLU A 757 15.42 17.48 11.18
C GLU A 757 15.95 16.59 10.05
N LYS A 758 15.19 15.56 9.64
CA LYS A 758 15.59 14.62 8.60
C LYS A 758 15.22 15.08 7.18
N LYS A 759 14.59 16.24 7.02
CA LYS A 759 14.05 16.76 5.74
C LYS A 759 13.11 15.78 5.03
N VAL A 760 12.26 15.09 5.80
CA VAL A 760 11.28 14.11 5.31
C VAL A 760 9.85 14.58 5.60
N SER A 761 8.85 13.99 4.94
CA SER A 761 7.46 14.29 5.27
C SER A 761 7.09 13.84 6.70
N GLU A 762 6.11 14.51 7.33
CA GLU A 762 5.57 14.12 8.66
C GLU A 762 5.19 12.62 8.73
N LYS A 763 4.72 12.05 7.61
CA LYS A 763 4.36 10.62 7.50
C LYS A 763 5.57 9.68 7.57
N VAL A 764 6.74 10.10 7.08
CA VAL A 764 7.99 9.34 7.18
C VAL A 764 8.57 9.49 8.59
N ALA A 765 8.58 10.71 9.14
CA ALA A 765 9.00 10.98 10.51
C ALA A 765 8.20 10.18 11.56
N LEU A 766 6.88 10.00 11.31
CA LEU A 766 6.03 9.11 12.09
C LEU A 766 6.49 7.65 12.05
N VAL A 767 6.89 7.13 10.89
CA VAL A 767 7.39 5.75 10.75
C VAL A 767 8.75 5.59 11.44
N LEU A 768 9.63 6.59 11.36
CA LEU A 768 10.89 6.61 12.10
C LEU A 768 10.65 6.55 13.62
N LEU A 769 9.75 7.38 14.15
CA LEU A 769 9.44 7.38 15.58
C LEU A 769 8.70 6.10 16.04
N GLU A 770 7.86 5.52 15.19
CA GLU A 770 7.19 4.24 15.46
C GLU A 770 8.19 3.07 15.44
N HIS A 771 9.21 3.10 14.56
CA HIS A 771 10.32 2.15 14.60
C HIS A 771 11.11 2.26 15.91
N ALA A 772 11.49 3.49 16.30
CA ALA A 772 12.17 3.75 17.57
C ALA A 772 11.34 3.27 18.78
N ARG A 773 10.02 3.51 18.79
CA ARG A 773 9.09 3.00 19.82
C ARG A 773 9.12 1.48 19.93
N ASN A 774 9.21 0.77 18.80
CA ASN A 774 9.21 -0.69 18.77
C ASN A 774 10.53 -1.31 19.27
N GLN A 775 11.63 -0.55 19.32
CA GLN A 775 12.89 -0.96 19.95
C GLN A 775 12.90 -0.78 21.48
N LEU A 776 11.96 -0.02 22.06
CA LEU A 776 11.87 0.17 23.51
C LEU A 776 11.38 -1.11 24.21
N ALA A 777 12.01 -1.48 25.32
CA ALA A 777 11.61 -2.61 26.16
C ALA A 777 10.14 -2.52 26.63
N ASN A 778 9.66 -1.31 26.93
CA ASN A 778 8.24 -1.02 27.13
C ASN A 778 7.75 -0.12 25.99
N LYS A 779 6.95 -0.70 25.10
CA LYS A 779 6.48 -0.08 23.85
C LYS A 779 5.32 0.91 24.04
N SER A 780 4.84 1.14 25.26
CA SER A 780 3.68 2.02 25.49
C SER A 780 3.95 3.48 25.09
N LEU A 781 2.94 4.17 24.56
CA LEU A 781 3.03 5.60 24.23
C LEU A 781 3.33 6.47 25.45
N ALA A 782 2.90 6.07 26.65
CA ALA A 782 3.28 6.73 27.89
C ALA A 782 4.81 6.71 28.07
N LYS A 783 5.43 5.53 27.94
CA LYS A 783 6.88 5.38 28.12
C LYS A 783 7.68 6.06 27.00
N LEU A 784 7.17 6.09 25.76
CA LEU A 784 7.76 6.89 24.68
C LEU A 784 7.73 8.39 24.99
N SER A 785 6.59 8.91 25.49
CA SER A 785 6.46 10.32 25.89
C SER A 785 7.42 10.70 27.02
N ASP A 786 7.66 9.79 27.96
CA ASP A 786 8.65 9.98 29.03
C ASP A 786 10.09 9.99 28.47
N HIS A 787 10.46 9.09 27.54
CA HIS A 787 11.77 9.11 26.88
C HIS A 787 12.02 10.41 26.10
N ILE A 788 11.01 10.90 25.37
CA ILE A 788 11.08 12.18 24.65
C ILE A 788 11.25 13.35 25.62
N ARG A 789 10.54 13.36 26.77
CA ARG A 789 10.70 14.39 27.81
C ARG A 789 12.08 14.32 28.47
N GLU A 790 12.62 13.13 28.67
CA GLU A 790 13.93 12.89 29.28
C GLU A 790 15.11 13.13 28.30
N GLY A 791 14.84 13.51 27.05
CA GLY A 791 15.87 13.78 26.04
C GLY A 791 16.68 12.55 25.63
N LYS A 792 16.17 11.34 25.89
CA LYS A 792 16.88 10.09 25.58
C LYS A 792 17.04 9.91 24.09
N GLU A 793 18.23 9.50 23.69
CA GLU A 793 18.53 9.19 22.30
C GLU A 793 17.69 8.00 21.82
N LEU A 794 17.09 8.17 20.65
CA LEU A 794 16.22 7.19 20.01
C LEU A 794 16.88 6.77 18.69
N SER A 795 17.09 5.48 18.50
CA SER A 795 17.65 4.96 17.25
C SER A 795 16.60 4.99 16.14
N TYR A 796 17.00 5.47 14.97
CA TYR A 796 16.18 5.53 13.76
C TYR A 796 16.89 4.74 12.65
N PRO A 797 16.16 4.03 11.78
CA PRO A 797 16.78 3.33 10.65
C PRO A 797 17.41 4.34 9.69
N ASP A 798 18.59 4.01 9.18
CA ASP A 798 19.24 4.86 8.17
C ASP A 798 18.41 4.87 6.88
N LEU A 799 18.30 6.06 6.29
CA LEU A 799 17.60 6.31 5.02
C LEU A 799 18.59 6.52 3.87
N SER A 800 19.91 6.39 4.11
CA SER A 800 20.92 6.42 3.06
C SER A 800 20.86 5.15 2.19
N LEU A 801 20.52 5.31 0.92
CA LEU A 801 20.45 4.22 -0.07
C LEU A 801 21.86 3.89 -0.62
N SER A 802 22.85 3.75 0.26
CA SER A 802 24.28 3.65 -0.12
C SER A 802 24.85 2.23 -0.09
N THR A 803 24.19 1.27 0.56
CA THR A 803 24.72 -0.10 0.73
C THR A 803 23.62 -1.17 0.82
N VAL A 804 23.14 -1.63 -0.35
CA VAL A 804 22.71 -3.02 -0.63
C VAL A 804 23.05 -3.32 -2.09
#